data_AF-A0A2R6EAI8-F1
#
_entry.id   AF-A0A2R6EAI8-F1
#
_cell.length_a   1.000
_cell.length_b   1.000
_cell.length_c   1.000
_cell.angle_alpha   90.00
_cell.angle_beta   90.00
_cell.angle_gamma   90.00
#
_symmetry.space_group_name_H-M   'P 1'
#
loop_
_entity.id
_entity.type
_entity.pdbx_description
1 polymer ?
#
loop_
_entity_poly.entity_id
_entity_poly.type
_entity_poly.pdbx_seq_one_letter_code
_entity_poly.pdbx_strand_id
1 'polypeptide(L)'
;MVVPPEPGTMGISVPYREDAAVDLAWNEVTGAVGDAATVLPVVVAVAVLTDLTLPVMLVWFGVFQVVWGLYYGVPVSVEPMKALAALAIAGAVSTGELVVAGLLLAAVLLLVGATKSLDRVGTYVGQPVVRGIQLGVALVLLEMGLGLGLERPRLAAAAGVVAIAVLAGGYWKSSGLVVFALGAALAVVDAGVPSPALPSPEALFVLPAAEFTLGALEATVAQLAMTVGNAALATAVLLGDFFDRDVSADDLSTSMGVTNALAVPFGGLPMCHGSGGVAGKYAFGARTAGANLVLGVGYVAVAVLGAGLVTAYPVAVLGVILALVALQLGKTSLERAEEYPLVVGVGLLGLFVNLGPLGSGMTDHRRTAGFKDRTRVAAARERLLAAATPLSRTETVPLGDADGRVLAAEATAARPVPHYARAAMDGFAVRAESTFGASDRAPVELAVDEEAGPRRATRVHTGSELPEGADAVVMIEETEQREDRVEVFDAVAGGENVAPVGEDVGEGQHLYDPGHRLRPSDLGLLKSVGEETVEVYERPRVSVIPTGEELVQADPAPGEVIETNGQTVSQYVRRWGGDPAYRDVVTDDFDALREAIERDLDHDIVVTTGGSSVGERDLLPEVVAELGEVLVHGVALKPGHPFAFGEVEGTLVCLLPGYPVAAIVNAVQFLRPAIQRVGHLPRVDHPTTEAELARKMTSEPGTRSFVRVSLDERGGEETDGDDDRPVATPTRASGSGVLSSVALADGWVVVPEELEGYDAGTTVAVENWEWSA
;
A
#
# COMPACT_ATOMS: atom_id res chain seq x y z
N MET A 1 -44.86 -40.68 -1.42
CA MET A 1 -45.61 -41.15 -0.23
C MET A 1 -44.79 -40.71 0.96
N VAL A 2 -45.22 -39.67 1.68
CA VAL A 2 -44.43 -39.02 2.75
C VAL A 2 -44.19 -40.04 3.87
N VAL A 3 -42.93 -40.34 4.17
CA VAL A 3 -42.55 -41.16 5.32
C VAL A 3 -42.92 -40.33 6.57
N PRO A 4 -43.81 -40.83 7.45
CA PRO A 4 -44.17 -40.08 8.66
C PRO A 4 -42.93 -39.94 9.56
N PRO A 5 -42.78 -38.81 10.29
CA PRO A 5 -41.68 -38.64 11.23
C PRO A 5 -41.69 -39.77 12.27
N GLU A 6 -40.50 -40.24 12.66
CA GLU A 6 -40.38 -41.22 13.75
C GLU A 6 -41.11 -40.71 15.00
N PRO A 7 -41.87 -41.57 15.70
CA PRO A 7 -42.67 -41.16 16.84
C PRO A 7 -41.75 -40.73 18.00
N GLY A 8 -41.55 -39.43 18.18
CA GLY A 8 -40.83 -38.86 19.32
C GLY A 8 -40.15 -37.50 19.12
N THR A 9 -40.06 -36.97 17.89
CA THR A 9 -39.40 -35.68 17.64
C THR A 9 -40.38 -34.50 17.79
N MET A 10 -40.18 -33.66 18.81
CA MET A 10 -40.82 -32.34 18.92
C MET A 10 -40.34 -31.47 17.74
N GLY A 11 -41.20 -31.22 16.75
CA GLY A 11 -40.85 -30.39 15.60
C GLY A 11 -42.07 -29.88 14.84
N ILE A 12 -41.93 -28.73 14.18
CA ILE A 12 -42.98 -28.15 13.32
C ILE A 12 -42.72 -28.63 11.89
N SER A 13 -43.71 -29.30 11.28
CA SER A 13 -43.66 -29.69 9.87
C SER A 13 -44.54 -28.75 9.04
N VAL A 14 -43.97 -28.13 8.01
CA VAL A 14 -44.66 -27.20 7.11
C VAL A 14 -44.62 -27.74 5.68
N PRO A 15 -45.75 -28.22 5.12
CA PRO A 15 -45.82 -28.59 3.71
C PRO A 15 -45.72 -27.34 2.83
N TYR A 16 -44.95 -27.39 1.74
CA TYR A 16 -44.81 -26.26 0.81
C TYR A 16 -44.89 -26.65 -0.68
N ARG A 17 -44.84 -27.96 -1.02
CA ARG A 17 -45.20 -28.52 -2.34
C ARG A 17 -45.96 -29.85 -2.15
N GLU A 18 -46.65 -30.33 -3.18
CA GLU A 18 -47.44 -31.57 -3.13
C GLU A 18 -46.62 -32.80 -2.70
N ASP A 19 -45.32 -32.79 -2.94
CA ASP A 19 -44.36 -33.86 -2.65
C ASP A 19 -43.26 -33.48 -1.65
N ALA A 20 -43.33 -32.30 -0.99
CA ALA A 20 -42.28 -31.83 -0.09
C ALA A 20 -42.79 -31.05 1.14
N ALA A 21 -42.16 -31.32 2.29
CA ALA A 21 -42.35 -30.62 3.54
C ALA A 21 -41.01 -30.21 4.16
N VAL A 22 -41.03 -29.15 4.96
CA VAL A 22 -39.90 -28.68 5.77
C VAL A 22 -40.18 -29.03 7.22
N ASP A 23 -39.32 -29.84 7.82
CA ASP A 23 -39.37 -30.11 9.26
C ASP A 23 -38.39 -29.19 10.00
N LEU A 24 -38.84 -28.57 11.08
CA LEU A 24 -37.99 -27.83 12.01
C LEU A 24 -37.92 -28.61 13.32
N ALA A 25 -37.16 -29.69 13.29
CA ALA A 25 -36.97 -30.62 14.40
C ALA A 25 -35.48 -30.70 14.79
N TRP A 26 -35.19 -31.23 15.98
CA TRP A 26 -33.81 -31.28 16.50
C TRP A 26 -32.84 -32.04 15.59
N ASN A 27 -33.30 -33.08 14.93
CA ASN A 27 -32.53 -33.86 13.96
C ASN A 27 -32.12 -33.04 12.72
N GLU A 28 -32.89 -32.01 12.36
CA GLU A 28 -32.56 -31.09 11.27
C GLU A 28 -31.50 -30.08 11.70
N VAL A 29 -31.51 -29.66 12.98
CA VAL A 29 -30.47 -28.81 13.58
C VAL A 29 -29.16 -29.56 13.68
N THR A 30 -29.16 -30.79 14.18
CA THR A 30 -27.94 -31.63 14.21
C THR A 30 -27.47 -31.97 12.80
N GLY A 31 -28.41 -32.21 11.88
CA GLY A 31 -28.17 -32.35 10.46
C GLY A 31 -27.41 -31.18 9.84
N ALA A 32 -27.85 -29.94 10.11
CA ALA A 32 -27.19 -28.72 9.66
C ALA A 32 -25.73 -28.62 10.15
N VAL A 33 -25.45 -29.03 11.39
CA VAL A 33 -24.08 -29.08 11.96
C VAL A 33 -23.17 -30.02 11.16
N GLY A 34 -23.71 -31.11 10.61
CA GLY A 34 -22.96 -32.08 9.81
C GLY A 34 -22.35 -31.51 8.53
N ASP A 35 -22.90 -30.42 8.00
CA ASP A 35 -22.41 -29.68 6.82
C ASP A 35 -21.58 -28.46 7.24
N ALA A 36 -22.01 -27.73 8.27
CA ALA A 36 -21.32 -26.55 8.79
C ALA A 36 -19.86 -26.84 9.22
N ALA A 37 -19.61 -28.07 9.70
CA ALA A 37 -18.33 -28.47 10.24
C ALA A 37 -17.18 -28.51 9.22
N THR A 38 -17.49 -28.56 7.92
CA THR A 38 -16.51 -28.51 6.83
C THR A 38 -16.51 -27.15 6.12
N VAL A 39 -17.65 -26.46 6.08
CA VAL A 39 -17.82 -25.18 5.39
C VAL A 39 -17.21 -24.02 6.17
N LEU A 40 -17.59 -23.82 7.44
CA LEU A 40 -17.18 -22.65 8.22
C LEU A 40 -15.65 -22.53 8.37
N PRO A 41 -14.91 -23.61 8.72
CA PRO A 41 -13.45 -23.63 8.66
C PRO A 41 -12.84 -23.06 7.38
N VAL A 42 -13.31 -23.51 6.22
CA VAL A 42 -12.73 -23.17 4.92
C VAL A 42 -13.09 -21.74 4.54
N VAL A 43 -14.35 -21.33 4.75
CA VAL A 43 -14.80 -19.96 4.43
C VAL A 43 -14.09 -18.93 5.31
N VAL A 44 -13.87 -19.24 6.59
CA VAL A 44 -13.10 -18.37 7.49
C VAL A 44 -11.63 -18.33 7.10
N ALA A 45 -11.03 -19.47 6.71
CA ALA A 45 -9.66 -19.49 6.21
C ALA A 45 -9.50 -18.59 4.98
N VAL A 46 -10.41 -18.70 4.01
CA VAL A 46 -10.44 -17.81 2.85
C VAL A 46 -10.60 -16.35 3.27
N ALA A 47 -11.51 -16.05 4.20
CA ALA A 47 -11.74 -14.67 4.65
C ALA A 47 -10.54 -14.04 5.37
N VAL A 48 -9.74 -14.84 6.06
CA VAL A 48 -8.55 -14.38 6.78
C VAL A 48 -7.36 -14.22 5.83
N LEU A 49 -7.27 -15.05 4.80
CA LEU A 49 -6.08 -15.17 3.93
C LEU A 49 -6.26 -14.54 2.55
N THR A 50 -7.45 -14.05 2.21
CA THR A 50 -7.75 -13.42 0.92
C THR A 50 -8.52 -12.11 1.13
N ASP A 51 -8.73 -11.35 0.06
CA ASP A 51 -9.50 -10.09 0.12
C ASP A 51 -11.03 -10.30 0.17
N LEU A 52 -11.51 -11.54 0.18
CA LEU A 52 -12.93 -11.84 0.26
C LEU A 52 -13.46 -11.63 1.69
N THR A 53 -14.60 -10.94 1.80
CA THR A 53 -15.18 -10.65 3.10
C THR A 53 -16.04 -11.81 3.61
N LEU A 54 -15.83 -12.23 4.86
CA LEU A 54 -16.62 -13.30 5.50
C LEU A 54 -18.14 -13.06 5.44
N PRO A 55 -18.66 -11.85 5.74
CA PRO A 55 -20.10 -11.62 5.77
C PRO A 55 -20.75 -11.83 4.41
N VAL A 56 -20.12 -11.35 3.33
CA VAL A 56 -20.65 -11.48 1.97
C VAL A 56 -20.64 -12.95 1.52
N MET A 57 -19.55 -13.68 1.78
CA MET A 57 -19.49 -15.11 1.49
C MET A 57 -20.59 -15.88 2.23
N LEU A 58 -20.73 -15.68 3.54
CA LEU A 58 -21.72 -16.38 4.36
C LEU A 58 -23.17 -16.04 3.98
N VAL A 59 -23.45 -14.79 3.57
CA VAL A 59 -24.77 -14.42 3.04
C VAL A 59 -25.08 -15.22 1.77
N TRP A 60 -24.14 -15.31 0.83
CA TRP A 60 -24.33 -16.09 -0.40
C TRP A 60 -24.50 -17.59 -0.12
N PHE A 61 -23.68 -18.17 0.77
CA PHE A 61 -23.88 -19.54 1.25
C PHE A 61 -25.28 -19.71 1.88
N GLY A 62 -25.71 -18.75 2.68
CA GLY A 62 -27.00 -18.78 3.35
C GLY A 62 -28.18 -18.77 2.36
N VAL A 63 -28.13 -17.86 1.38
CA VAL A 63 -29.13 -17.74 0.31
C VAL A 63 -29.23 -19.06 -0.46
N PHE A 64 -28.11 -19.60 -0.94
CA PHE A 64 -28.15 -20.78 -1.79
C PHE A 64 -28.43 -22.09 -1.05
N GLN A 65 -28.09 -22.19 0.25
CA GLN A 65 -28.57 -23.29 1.09
C GLN A 65 -30.10 -23.32 1.11
N VAL A 66 -30.76 -22.18 1.34
CA VAL A 66 -32.22 -22.07 1.35
C VAL A 66 -32.82 -22.35 -0.03
N VAL A 67 -32.31 -21.69 -1.07
CA VAL A 67 -32.82 -21.82 -2.45
C VAL A 67 -32.79 -23.27 -2.92
N TRP A 68 -31.64 -23.94 -2.84
CA TRP A 68 -31.51 -25.31 -3.36
C TRP A 68 -32.14 -26.36 -2.45
N GLY A 69 -32.13 -26.15 -1.13
CA GLY A 69 -32.85 -27.00 -0.19
C GLY A 69 -34.34 -27.03 -0.51
N LEU A 70 -34.97 -25.86 -0.69
CA LEU A 70 -36.38 -25.76 -1.06
C LEU A 70 -36.66 -26.21 -2.49
N TYR A 71 -35.74 -25.96 -3.43
CA TYR A 71 -35.93 -26.36 -4.82
C TYR A 71 -35.95 -27.88 -4.99
N TYR A 72 -34.97 -28.59 -4.43
CA TYR A 72 -34.88 -30.05 -4.52
C TYR A 72 -35.75 -30.77 -3.48
N GLY A 73 -36.11 -30.11 -2.38
CA GLY A 73 -36.97 -30.66 -1.32
C GLY A 73 -36.28 -31.66 -0.40
N VAL A 74 -34.95 -31.65 -0.38
CA VAL A 74 -34.09 -32.59 0.36
C VAL A 74 -32.91 -31.85 1.00
N PRO A 75 -32.20 -32.46 1.98
CA PRO A 75 -31.02 -31.85 2.62
C PRO A 75 -29.79 -31.80 1.68
N VAL A 76 -29.88 -31.08 0.56
CA VAL A 76 -28.76 -30.87 -0.36
C VAL A 76 -27.69 -30.00 0.29
N SER A 77 -26.42 -30.25 0.05
CA SER A 77 -25.33 -29.42 0.60
C SER A 77 -24.91 -28.33 -0.39
N VAL A 78 -24.56 -27.14 0.11
CA VAL A 78 -23.89 -26.06 -0.65
C VAL A 78 -22.57 -25.78 0.07
N GLU A 79 -21.47 -26.24 -0.52
CA GLU A 79 -20.11 -26.19 0.04
C GLU A 79 -19.20 -25.30 -0.82
N PRO A 80 -18.11 -24.76 -0.26
CA PRO A 80 -17.07 -24.14 -1.07
C PRO A 80 -16.46 -25.16 -2.02
N MET A 81 -16.10 -24.71 -3.21
CA MET A 81 -15.31 -25.48 -4.18
C MET A 81 -13.91 -25.74 -3.60
N LYS A 82 -13.71 -26.92 -3.01
CA LYS A 82 -12.56 -27.22 -2.13
C LYS A 82 -11.19 -27.07 -2.78
N ALA A 83 -11.01 -27.34 -4.09
CA ALA A 83 -9.72 -27.04 -4.74
C ALA A 83 -9.52 -25.54 -4.90
N LEU A 84 -10.53 -24.82 -5.41
CA LEU A 84 -10.40 -23.37 -5.58
C LEU A 84 -10.17 -22.66 -4.25
N ALA A 85 -10.93 -23.02 -3.22
CA ALA A 85 -10.74 -22.47 -1.88
C ALA A 85 -9.34 -22.80 -1.34
N ALA A 86 -8.83 -24.02 -1.57
CA ALA A 86 -7.50 -24.41 -1.12
C ALA A 86 -6.37 -23.70 -1.89
N LEU A 87 -6.51 -23.53 -3.21
CA LEU A 87 -5.56 -22.79 -4.03
C LEU A 87 -5.52 -21.31 -3.64
N ALA A 88 -6.68 -20.72 -3.36
CA ALA A 88 -6.78 -19.35 -2.87
C ALA A 88 -6.18 -19.21 -1.46
N ILE A 89 -6.48 -20.15 -0.56
CA ILE A 89 -5.87 -20.23 0.78
C ILE A 89 -4.34 -20.32 0.65
N ALA A 90 -3.83 -21.18 -0.22
CA ALA A 90 -2.40 -21.36 -0.46
C ALA A 90 -1.71 -20.17 -1.15
N GLY A 91 -2.45 -19.15 -1.56
CA GLY A 91 -1.91 -18.02 -2.34
C GLY A 91 -1.52 -18.36 -3.77
N ALA A 92 -1.86 -19.56 -4.26
CA ALA A 92 -1.57 -20.02 -5.61
C ALA A 92 -2.48 -19.37 -6.68
N VAL A 93 -3.62 -18.82 -6.25
CA VAL A 93 -4.59 -18.13 -7.10
C VAL A 93 -5.01 -16.85 -6.38
N SER A 94 -4.88 -15.71 -7.04
CA SER A 94 -5.30 -14.42 -6.50
C SER A 94 -6.83 -14.31 -6.39
N THR A 95 -7.34 -13.35 -5.62
CA THR A 95 -8.79 -13.08 -5.51
C THR A 95 -9.43 -12.82 -6.88
N GLY A 96 -8.72 -12.10 -7.78
CA GLY A 96 -9.19 -11.84 -9.14
C GLY A 96 -9.26 -13.10 -9.99
N GLU A 97 -8.24 -13.95 -9.94
CA GLU A 97 -8.20 -15.23 -10.67
C GLU A 97 -9.22 -16.23 -10.13
N LEU A 98 -9.49 -16.21 -8.82
CA LEU A 98 -10.54 -17.01 -8.18
C LEU A 98 -11.93 -16.63 -8.71
N VAL A 99 -12.19 -15.34 -8.89
CA VAL A 99 -13.43 -14.82 -9.50
C VAL A 99 -13.54 -15.29 -10.95
N VAL A 100 -12.48 -15.14 -11.75
CA VAL A 100 -12.46 -15.59 -13.16
C VAL A 100 -12.69 -17.10 -13.23
N ALA A 101 -11.99 -17.89 -12.43
CA ALA A 101 -12.14 -19.34 -12.40
C ALA A 101 -13.57 -19.76 -11.99
N GLY A 102 -14.17 -19.08 -11.01
CA GLY A 102 -15.56 -19.28 -10.62
C GLY A 102 -16.55 -19.01 -11.75
N LEU A 103 -16.33 -17.95 -12.53
CA LEU A 103 -17.18 -17.59 -13.68
C LEU A 103 -17.00 -18.53 -14.87
N LEU A 104 -15.76 -18.97 -15.16
CA LEU A 104 -15.49 -19.98 -16.18
C LEU A 104 -16.16 -21.31 -15.81
N LEU A 105 -16.04 -21.74 -14.55
CA LEU A 105 -16.77 -22.90 -14.04
C LEU A 105 -18.28 -22.73 -14.16
N ALA A 106 -18.81 -21.54 -13.84
CA ALA A 106 -20.23 -21.26 -14.01
C ALA A 106 -20.69 -21.49 -15.45
N ALA A 107 -19.97 -20.91 -16.42
CA ALA A 107 -20.27 -21.07 -17.85
C ALA A 107 -20.20 -22.55 -18.30
N VAL A 108 -19.14 -23.26 -17.89
CA VAL A 108 -18.96 -24.68 -18.25
C VAL A 108 -20.05 -25.54 -17.63
N LEU A 109 -20.36 -25.39 -16.34
CA LEU A 109 -21.37 -26.20 -15.64
C LEU A 109 -22.80 -25.94 -16.18
N LEU A 110 -23.12 -24.70 -16.56
CA LEU A 110 -24.37 -24.36 -17.24
C LEU A 110 -24.46 -25.00 -18.63
N LEU A 111 -23.38 -24.95 -19.41
CA LEU A 111 -23.34 -25.58 -20.73
C LEU A 111 -23.49 -27.10 -20.62
N VAL A 112 -22.80 -27.70 -19.66
CA VAL A 112 -22.84 -29.13 -19.38
C VAL A 112 -24.25 -29.58 -18.97
N GLY A 113 -24.90 -28.87 -18.05
CA GLY A 113 -26.28 -29.16 -17.65
C GLY A 113 -27.28 -28.96 -18.80
N ALA A 114 -27.14 -27.88 -19.59
CA ALA A 114 -28.01 -27.60 -20.73
C ALA A 114 -27.90 -28.66 -21.85
N THR A 115 -26.71 -29.25 -22.03
CA THR A 115 -26.46 -30.28 -23.05
C THR A 115 -26.77 -31.70 -22.58
N LYS A 116 -27.14 -31.88 -21.30
CA LYS A 116 -27.35 -33.17 -20.64
C LYS A 116 -26.18 -34.13 -20.84
N SER A 117 -24.98 -33.59 -20.63
CA SER A 117 -23.73 -34.28 -20.99
C SER A 117 -23.17 -35.10 -19.84
N LEU A 118 -23.45 -34.79 -18.56
CA LEU A 118 -22.86 -35.53 -17.43
C LEU A 118 -23.39 -36.96 -17.35
N ASP A 119 -24.67 -37.15 -17.62
CA ASP A 119 -25.28 -38.48 -17.72
C ASP A 119 -24.61 -39.33 -18.83
N ARG A 120 -23.89 -38.71 -19.79
CA ARG A 120 -23.15 -39.38 -20.86
C ARG A 120 -21.62 -39.49 -20.62
N VAL A 121 -21.04 -38.60 -19.82
CA VAL A 121 -19.58 -38.37 -19.71
C VAL A 121 -18.95 -39.03 -18.47
N GLY A 122 -19.74 -39.55 -17.53
CA GLY A 122 -19.28 -40.13 -16.27
C GLY A 122 -18.23 -41.27 -16.36
N THR A 123 -17.84 -41.72 -17.56
CA THR A 123 -16.93 -42.83 -17.82
C THR A 123 -15.49 -42.41 -18.20
N TYR A 124 -15.21 -41.13 -18.48
CA TYR A 124 -13.95 -40.72 -19.13
C TYR A 124 -12.84 -40.17 -18.22
N VAL A 125 -13.14 -39.79 -16.98
CA VAL A 125 -12.12 -39.35 -16.00
C VAL A 125 -11.91 -40.45 -14.98
N GLY A 126 -10.72 -41.06 -14.98
CA GLY A 126 -10.40 -42.14 -14.05
C GLY A 126 -10.50 -41.68 -12.59
N GLN A 127 -11.26 -42.42 -11.76
CA GLN A 127 -11.33 -42.23 -10.31
C GLN A 127 -9.95 -42.04 -9.62
N PRO A 128 -8.87 -42.72 -10.04
CA PRO A 128 -7.55 -42.51 -9.46
C PRO A 128 -6.98 -41.09 -9.65
N VAL A 129 -7.26 -40.44 -10.78
CA VAL A 129 -6.74 -39.09 -11.07
C VAL A 129 -7.44 -38.05 -10.20
N VAL A 130 -8.78 -38.13 -10.06
CA VAL A 130 -9.56 -37.23 -9.21
C VAL A 130 -9.13 -37.33 -7.74
N ARG A 131 -8.95 -38.57 -7.25
CA ARG A 131 -8.46 -38.81 -5.88
C ARG A 131 -7.02 -38.36 -5.69
N GLY A 132 -6.19 -38.46 -6.74
CA GLY A 132 -4.83 -37.94 -6.72
C GLY A 132 -4.80 -36.41 -6.60
N ILE A 133 -5.61 -35.70 -7.37
CA ILE A 133 -5.75 -34.24 -7.24
C ILE A 133 -6.23 -33.85 -5.83
N GLN A 134 -7.21 -34.57 -5.27
CA GLN A 134 -7.69 -34.35 -3.89
C GLN A 134 -6.59 -34.54 -2.85
N LEU A 135 -5.76 -35.58 -3.02
CA LEU A 135 -4.62 -35.83 -2.15
C LEU A 135 -3.57 -34.72 -2.28
N GLY A 136 -3.28 -34.24 -3.48
CA GLY A 136 -2.36 -33.11 -3.69
C GLY A 136 -2.83 -31.84 -2.98
N VAL A 137 -4.11 -31.49 -3.13
CA VAL A 137 -4.74 -30.36 -2.42
C VAL A 137 -4.68 -30.55 -0.90
N ALA A 138 -4.93 -31.76 -0.40
CA ALA A 138 -4.82 -32.07 1.02
C ALA A 138 -3.39 -31.84 1.55
N LEU A 139 -2.37 -32.22 0.78
CA LEU A 139 -0.98 -32.04 1.18
C LEU A 139 -0.58 -30.55 1.23
N VAL A 140 -1.02 -29.75 0.26
CA VAL A 140 -0.82 -28.29 0.25
C VAL A 140 -1.48 -27.64 1.47
N LEU A 141 -2.74 -27.99 1.77
CA LEU A 141 -3.44 -27.49 2.95
C LEU A 141 -2.77 -27.92 4.27
N LEU A 142 -2.20 -29.13 4.31
CA LEU A 142 -1.48 -29.63 5.49
C LEU A 142 -0.22 -28.82 5.74
N GLU A 143 0.58 -28.60 4.70
CA GLU A 143 1.80 -27.80 4.78
C GLU A 143 1.48 -26.38 5.24
N MET A 144 0.49 -25.73 4.63
CA MET A 144 0.09 -24.39 5.02
C MET A 144 -0.42 -24.36 6.46
N GLY A 145 -1.26 -25.33 6.85
CA GLY A 145 -1.77 -25.44 8.21
C GLY A 145 -0.66 -25.58 9.25
N LEU A 146 0.38 -26.36 8.93
CA LEU A 146 1.59 -26.46 9.75
C LEU A 146 2.36 -25.14 9.79
N GLY A 147 2.54 -24.46 8.66
CA GLY A 147 3.19 -23.15 8.54
C GLY A 147 2.52 -22.08 9.41
N LEU A 148 1.21 -21.91 9.31
CA LEU A 148 0.43 -20.97 10.13
C LEU A 148 0.47 -21.34 11.62
N GLY A 149 0.49 -22.64 11.94
CA GLY A 149 0.62 -23.12 13.31
C GLY A 149 1.96 -22.76 13.97
N LEU A 150 3.04 -22.66 13.18
CA LEU A 150 4.38 -22.34 13.67
C LEU A 150 4.53 -20.87 14.13
N GLU A 151 3.64 -19.97 13.73
CA GLU A 151 3.67 -18.56 14.17
C GLU A 151 3.46 -18.41 15.69
N ARG A 152 2.56 -19.22 16.27
CA ARG A 152 2.34 -19.30 17.73
C ARG A 152 2.27 -20.76 18.17
N PRO A 153 3.40 -21.45 18.31
CA PRO A 153 3.45 -22.91 18.45
C PRO A 153 2.78 -23.39 19.74
N ARG A 154 2.80 -22.59 20.81
CA ARG A 154 2.10 -22.92 22.07
C ARG A 154 0.58 -22.91 21.91
N LEU A 155 0.04 -21.94 21.18
CA LEU A 155 -1.39 -21.83 20.95
C LEU A 155 -1.87 -22.91 19.97
N ALA A 156 -1.10 -23.14 18.90
CA ALA A 156 -1.34 -24.24 17.96
C ALA A 156 -1.28 -25.60 18.66
N ALA A 157 -0.30 -25.84 19.55
CA ALA A 157 -0.24 -27.07 20.33
C ALA A 157 -1.46 -27.24 21.26
N ALA A 158 -1.91 -26.18 21.93
CA ALA A 158 -3.10 -26.23 22.77
C ALA A 158 -4.37 -26.55 21.96
N ALA A 159 -4.57 -25.88 20.82
CA ALA A 159 -5.66 -26.18 19.89
C ALA A 159 -5.55 -27.60 19.29
N GLY A 160 -4.32 -28.06 19.02
CA GLY A 160 -4.02 -29.40 18.55
C GLY A 160 -4.36 -30.48 19.59
N VAL A 161 -4.13 -30.24 20.88
CA VAL A 161 -4.57 -31.15 21.96
C VAL A 161 -6.09 -31.27 21.98
N VAL A 162 -6.81 -30.15 21.85
CA VAL A 162 -8.29 -30.16 21.74
C VAL A 162 -8.72 -30.96 20.50
N ALA A 163 -8.09 -30.72 19.35
CA ALA A 163 -8.35 -31.47 18.13
C ALA A 163 -8.18 -32.97 18.32
N ILE A 164 -7.04 -33.41 18.88
CA ILE A 164 -6.72 -34.82 19.13
C ILE A 164 -7.73 -35.44 20.10
N ALA A 165 -8.12 -34.73 21.16
CA ALA A 165 -9.11 -35.23 22.12
C ALA A 165 -10.48 -35.48 21.45
N VAL A 166 -10.92 -34.57 20.58
CA VAL A 166 -12.18 -34.71 19.83
C VAL A 166 -12.11 -35.86 18.82
N LEU A 167 -10.97 -36.01 18.12
CA LEU A 167 -10.73 -37.12 17.20
C LEU A 167 -10.71 -38.48 17.93
N ALA A 168 -10.05 -38.56 19.09
CA ALA A 168 -9.99 -39.77 19.92
C ALA A 168 -11.37 -40.17 20.47
N GLY A 169 -12.25 -39.20 20.70
CA GLY A 169 -13.66 -39.42 21.06
C GLY A 169 -14.54 -39.93 19.92
N GLY A 170 -14.00 -40.09 18.70
CA GLY A 170 -14.75 -40.57 17.52
C GLY A 170 -15.47 -39.46 16.74
N TYR A 171 -15.36 -38.20 17.15
CA TYR A 171 -16.06 -37.06 16.53
C TYR A 171 -15.28 -36.46 15.35
N TRP A 172 -14.85 -37.30 14.41
CA TRP A 172 -14.00 -36.92 13.28
C TRP A 172 -14.55 -35.80 12.41
N LYS A 173 -15.87 -35.81 12.17
CA LYS A 173 -16.53 -34.81 11.32
C LYS A 173 -16.71 -33.46 12.03
N SER A 174 -16.69 -33.44 13.36
CA SER A 174 -16.95 -32.24 14.16
C SER A 174 -15.68 -31.60 14.74
N SER A 175 -14.52 -32.24 14.62
CA SER A 175 -13.25 -31.73 15.16
C SER A 175 -12.91 -30.35 14.63
N GLY A 176 -13.08 -30.10 13.33
CA GLY A 176 -12.86 -28.79 12.71
C GLY A 176 -13.76 -27.70 13.31
N LEU A 177 -15.03 -28.00 13.56
CA LEU A 177 -15.99 -27.06 14.14
C LEU A 177 -15.69 -26.75 15.62
N VAL A 178 -15.26 -27.75 16.40
CA VAL A 178 -14.89 -27.55 17.82
C VAL A 178 -13.65 -26.67 17.94
N VAL A 179 -12.63 -26.93 17.13
CA VAL A 179 -11.43 -26.08 17.09
C VAL A 179 -11.77 -24.69 16.52
N PHE A 180 -12.68 -24.62 15.55
CA PHE A 180 -13.19 -23.35 15.05
C PHE A 180 -13.85 -22.52 16.15
N ALA A 181 -14.75 -23.12 16.93
CA ALA A 181 -15.43 -22.47 18.04
C ALA A 181 -14.46 -22.03 19.14
N LEU A 182 -13.40 -22.80 19.40
CA LEU A 182 -12.32 -22.39 20.30
C LEU A 182 -11.63 -21.12 19.78
N GLY A 183 -11.26 -21.06 18.50
CA GLY A 183 -10.65 -19.88 17.89
C GLY A 183 -11.58 -18.66 17.93
N ALA A 184 -12.88 -18.85 17.68
CA ALA A 184 -13.87 -17.78 17.77
C ALA A 184 -14.05 -17.28 19.21
N ALA A 185 -14.04 -18.18 20.20
CA ALA A 185 -14.11 -17.80 21.61
C ALA A 185 -12.87 -17.00 22.04
N LEU A 186 -11.68 -17.40 21.57
CA LEU A 186 -10.44 -16.65 21.79
C LEU A 186 -10.50 -15.27 21.13
N ALA A 187 -11.02 -15.17 19.90
CA ALA A 187 -11.22 -13.90 19.22
C ALA A 187 -12.18 -12.96 19.97
N VAL A 188 -13.25 -13.49 20.56
CA VAL A 188 -14.17 -12.72 21.42
C VAL A 188 -13.49 -12.25 22.71
N VAL A 189 -12.61 -13.07 23.29
CA VAL A 189 -11.84 -12.68 24.49
C VAL A 189 -10.85 -11.56 24.17
N ASP A 190 -10.25 -11.59 22.98
CA ASP A 190 -9.23 -10.63 22.55
C ASP A 190 -9.82 -9.30 22.07
N ALA A 191 -10.85 -9.35 21.21
CA ALA A 191 -11.44 -8.17 20.57
C ALA A 191 -12.80 -7.73 21.17
N GLY A 192 -13.32 -8.47 22.15
CA GLY A 192 -14.64 -8.23 22.73
C GLY A 192 -15.79 -8.84 21.91
N VAL A 193 -17.02 -8.68 22.41
CA VAL A 193 -18.21 -9.16 21.69
C VAL A 193 -18.48 -8.22 20.51
N PRO A 194 -18.47 -8.73 19.26
CA PRO A 194 -18.71 -7.91 18.08
C PRO A 194 -20.13 -7.32 18.10
N SER A 195 -20.25 -6.07 17.66
CA SER A 195 -21.56 -5.47 17.42
C SER A 195 -22.16 -6.04 16.12
N PRO A 196 -23.47 -6.32 16.08
CA PRO A 196 -24.13 -6.75 14.85
C PRO A 196 -23.93 -5.72 13.74
N ALA A 197 -23.40 -6.14 12.58
CA ALA A 197 -23.20 -5.28 11.43
C ALA A 197 -23.75 -5.93 10.17
N LEU A 198 -24.51 -5.17 9.38
CA LEU A 198 -24.91 -5.60 8.05
C LEU A 198 -23.75 -5.36 7.07
N PRO A 199 -23.53 -6.25 6.09
CA PRO A 199 -22.55 -5.99 5.03
C PRO A 199 -22.92 -4.69 4.30
N SER A 200 -21.93 -3.81 4.11
CA SER A 200 -22.14 -2.54 3.41
C SER A 200 -22.51 -2.81 1.93
N PRO A 201 -23.38 -1.98 1.31
CA PRO A 201 -23.72 -2.14 -0.10
C PRO A 201 -22.52 -2.06 -1.05
N GLU A 202 -21.46 -1.37 -0.64
CA GLU A 202 -20.19 -1.25 -1.38
C GLU A 202 -19.36 -2.54 -1.36
N ALA A 203 -19.56 -3.43 -0.37
CA ALA A 203 -18.94 -4.75 -0.31
C ALA A 203 -19.60 -5.79 -1.22
N LEU A 204 -20.72 -5.44 -1.88
CA LEU A 204 -21.49 -6.35 -2.74
C LEU A 204 -20.98 -6.40 -4.18
N PHE A 205 -19.99 -5.61 -4.59
CA PHE A 205 -19.45 -5.64 -5.96
C PHE A 205 -17.93 -5.87 -5.95
N VAL A 206 -17.51 -7.06 -6.37
CA VAL A 206 -16.10 -7.42 -6.57
C VAL A 206 -15.95 -7.85 -8.02
N LEU A 207 -16.03 -6.88 -8.93
CA LEU A 207 -15.49 -7.06 -10.28
C LEU A 207 -14.27 -6.14 -10.39
N PRO A 208 -13.06 -6.65 -10.05
CA PRO A 208 -11.86 -6.03 -10.58
C PRO A 208 -11.91 -6.12 -12.11
N ALA A 209 -11.10 -5.32 -12.81
CA ALA A 209 -10.73 -5.63 -14.19
C ALA A 209 -9.97 -6.96 -14.19
N ALA A 210 -10.70 -8.07 -14.10
CA ALA A 210 -10.13 -9.39 -13.90
C ALA A 210 -9.66 -9.92 -15.25
N GLU A 211 -8.34 -9.98 -15.43
CA GLU A 211 -7.72 -10.49 -16.64
C GLU A 211 -7.80 -12.03 -16.67
N PHE A 212 -7.97 -12.57 -17.87
CA PHE A 212 -7.96 -14.02 -18.07
C PHE A 212 -6.50 -14.51 -18.01
N THR A 213 -6.13 -15.20 -16.92
CA THR A 213 -4.78 -15.74 -16.73
C THR A 213 -4.73 -17.26 -16.96
N LEU A 214 -3.52 -17.78 -17.20
CA LEU A 214 -3.30 -19.23 -17.26
C LEU A 214 -3.59 -19.90 -15.91
N GLY A 215 -3.27 -19.24 -14.79
CA GLY A 215 -3.57 -19.70 -13.43
C GLY A 215 -5.06 -19.89 -13.19
N ALA A 216 -5.89 -18.95 -13.65
CA ALA A 216 -7.36 -19.08 -13.57
C ALA A 216 -7.88 -20.27 -14.40
N LEU A 217 -7.29 -20.54 -15.57
CA LEU A 217 -7.66 -21.67 -16.42
C LEU A 217 -7.27 -23.01 -15.78
N GLU A 218 -6.06 -23.13 -15.24
CA GLU A 218 -5.60 -24.34 -14.56
C GLU A 218 -6.44 -24.65 -13.32
N ALA A 219 -6.74 -23.61 -12.51
CA ALA A 219 -7.61 -23.71 -11.35
C ALA A 219 -9.04 -24.15 -11.73
N THR A 220 -9.58 -23.62 -12.85
CA THR A 220 -10.86 -24.03 -13.44
C THR A 220 -10.85 -25.53 -13.78
N VAL A 221 -9.81 -26.01 -14.48
CA VAL A 221 -9.70 -27.41 -14.90
C VAL A 221 -9.60 -28.36 -13.69
N ALA A 222 -8.74 -28.02 -12.72
CA ALA A 222 -8.55 -28.81 -11.51
C ALA A 222 -9.86 -28.96 -10.70
N GLN A 223 -10.60 -27.86 -10.56
CA GLN A 223 -11.88 -27.88 -9.85
C GLN A 223 -12.98 -28.59 -10.63
N LEU A 224 -13.05 -28.43 -11.96
CA LEU A 224 -14.07 -29.06 -12.80
C LEU A 224 -14.03 -30.58 -12.68
N ALA A 225 -12.84 -31.17 -12.67
CA ALA A 225 -12.66 -32.62 -12.51
C ALA A 225 -13.24 -33.16 -11.19
N MET A 226 -13.06 -32.42 -10.08
CA MET A 226 -13.65 -32.77 -8.79
C MET A 226 -15.17 -32.54 -8.73
N THR A 227 -15.63 -31.44 -9.31
CA THR A 227 -17.05 -31.05 -9.28
C THR A 227 -17.90 -32.06 -10.06
N VAL A 228 -17.46 -32.52 -11.23
CA VAL A 228 -18.21 -33.51 -12.02
C VAL A 228 -18.40 -34.83 -11.27
N GLY A 229 -17.33 -35.37 -10.67
CA GLY A 229 -17.39 -36.66 -9.98
C GLY A 229 -18.13 -36.59 -8.64
N ASN A 230 -17.64 -35.76 -7.71
CA ASN A 230 -18.08 -35.77 -6.32
C ASN A 230 -19.26 -34.84 -6.03
N ALA A 231 -19.38 -33.72 -6.75
CA ALA A 231 -20.41 -32.71 -6.50
C ALA A 231 -21.68 -32.93 -7.33
N ALA A 232 -21.56 -33.46 -8.56
CA ALA A 232 -22.70 -33.80 -9.41
C ALA A 232 -23.08 -35.28 -9.32
N LEU A 233 -22.26 -36.20 -9.85
CA LEU A 233 -22.62 -37.61 -10.00
C LEU A 233 -22.83 -38.33 -8.66
N ALA A 234 -21.87 -38.24 -7.73
CA ALA A 234 -21.98 -38.90 -6.43
C ALA A 234 -23.11 -38.31 -5.57
N THR A 235 -23.35 -37.01 -5.67
CA THR A 235 -24.45 -36.35 -4.97
C THR A 235 -25.81 -36.82 -5.50
N ALA A 236 -25.98 -36.91 -6.82
CA ALA A 236 -27.21 -37.43 -7.44
C ALA A 236 -27.58 -38.83 -6.91
N VAL A 237 -26.59 -39.73 -6.88
CA VAL A 237 -26.77 -41.09 -6.34
C VAL A 237 -27.17 -41.07 -4.87
N LEU A 238 -26.47 -40.29 -4.03
CA LEU A 238 -26.79 -40.23 -2.60
C LEU A 238 -28.15 -39.60 -2.30
N LEU A 239 -28.60 -38.64 -3.11
CA LEU A 239 -29.94 -38.06 -2.98
C LEU A 239 -31.02 -39.10 -3.28
N GLY A 240 -30.79 -39.98 -4.26
CA GLY A 240 -31.63 -41.15 -4.52
C GLY A 240 -31.60 -42.15 -3.36
N ASP A 241 -30.41 -42.57 -2.93
CA ASP A 241 -30.23 -43.63 -1.93
C ASP A 241 -30.72 -43.26 -0.52
N PHE A 242 -30.49 -42.01 -0.09
CA PHE A 242 -30.78 -41.59 1.28
C PHE A 242 -32.15 -40.92 1.44
N PHE A 243 -32.68 -40.32 0.38
CA PHE A 243 -33.88 -39.49 0.46
C PHE A 243 -34.95 -39.83 -0.58
N ASP A 244 -34.77 -40.93 -1.34
CA ASP A 244 -35.68 -41.35 -2.42
C ASP A 244 -35.99 -40.22 -3.43
N ARG A 245 -34.99 -39.36 -3.70
CA ARG A 245 -35.14 -38.19 -4.57
C ARG A 245 -34.30 -38.32 -5.83
N ASP A 246 -34.98 -38.45 -6.96
CA ASP A 246 -34.36 -38.56 -8.29
C ASP A 246 -33.96 -37.17 -8.81
N VAL A 247 -32.74 -36.75 -8.48
CA VAL A 247 -32.12 -35.51 -8.96
C VAL A 247 -30.96 -35.88 -9.89
N SER A 248 -31.02 -35.46 -11.15
CA SER A 248 -29.97 -35.80 -12.12
C SER A 248 -28.66 -35.05 -11.86
N ALA A 249 -27.54 -35.61 -12.31
CA ALA A 249 -26.25 -34.93 -12.22
C ALA A 249 -26.23 -33.63 -13.06
N ASP A 250 -26.96 -33.59 -14.18
CA ASP A 250 -27.10 -32.40 -15.01
C ASP A 250 -27.92 -31.29 -14.32
N ASP A 251 -28.94 -31.63 -13.52
CA ASP A 251 -29.68 -30.66 -12.70
C ASP A 251 -28.78 -30.07 -11.61
N LEU A 252 -27.96 -30.90 -10.96
CA LEU A 252 -26.97 -30.45 -9.98
C LEU A 252 -25.87 -29.59 -10.63
N SER A 253 -25.46 -29.91 -11.85
CA SER A 253 -24.53 -29.06 -12.61
C SER A 253 -25.12 -27.69 -12.89
N THR A 254 -26.39 -27.66 -13.31
CA THR A 254 -27.10 -26.42 -13.62
C THR A 254 -27.23 -25.52 -12.39
N SER A 255 -27.62 -26.06 -11.24
CA SER A 255 -27.74 -25.31 -9.99
C SER A 255 -26.40 -24.78 -9.48
N MET A 256 -25.33 -25.56 -9.56
CA MET A 256 -23.97 -25.08 -9.27
C MET A 256 -23.56 -23.95 -10.23
N GLY A 257 -23.84 -24.07 -11.52
CA GLY A 257 -23.57 -23.04 -12.52
C GLY A 257 -24.31 -21.73 -12.23
N VAL A 258 -25.61 -21.80 -11.93
CA VAL A 258 -26.43 -20.63 -11.53
C VAL A 258 -25.89 -19.99 -10.26
N THR A 259 -25.54 -20.81 -9.26
CA THR A 259 -25.00 -20.33 -7.98
C THR A 259 -23.75 -19.49 -8.18
N ASN A 260 -22.79 -20.00 -8.96
CA ASN A 260 -21.53 -19.29 -9.20
C ASN A 260 -21.72 -18.05 -10.07
N ALA A 261 -22.57 -18.10 -11.10
CA ALA A 261 -22.86 -16.94 -11.95
C ALA A 261 -23.49 -15.77 -11.16
N LEU A 262 -24.29 -16.08 -10.13
CA LEU A 262 -24.99 -15.07 -9.33
C LEU A 262 -24.23 -14.63 -8.09
N ALA A 263 -23.39 -15.48 -7.49
CA ALA A 263 -22.68 -15.15 -6.26
C ALA A 263 -21.30 -14.54 -6.52
N VAL A 264 -20.53 -15.12 -7.44
CA VAL A 264 -19.09 -14.82 -7.61
C VAL A 264 -18.81 -13.36 -8.02
N PRO A 265 -19.57 -12.72 -8.94
CA PRO A 265 -19.37 -11.30 -9.26
C PRO A 265 -19.58 -10.35 -8.07
N PHE A 266 -20.28 -10.84 -7.05
CA PHE A 266 -20.74 -10.05 -5.90
C PHE A 266 -20.03 -10.50 -4.62
N GLY A 267 -18.77 -10.91 -4.72
CA GLY A 267 -17.93 -11.29 -3.58
C GLY A 267 -18.25 -12.66 -2.96
N GLY A 268 -19.07 -13.48 -3.63
CA GLY A 268 -19.31 -14.86 -3.24
C GLY A 268 -18.14 -15.77 -3.58
N LEU A 269 -17.76 -16.65 -2.64
CA LEU A 269 -16.80 -17.71 -2.92
C LEU A 269 -17.41 -18.74 -3.89
N PRO A 270 -16.65 -19.31 -4.85
CA PRO A 270 -17.16 -20.37 -5.70
C PRO A 270 -17.72 -21.55 -4.90
N MET A 271 -18.94 -21.98 -5.25
CA MET A 271 -19.76 -22.93 -4.51
C MET A 271 -20.13 -24.15 -5.36
N CYS A 272 -20.20 -25.31 -4.73
CA CYS A 272 -20.67 -26.54 -5.36
C CYS A 272 -21.65 -27.29 -4.44
N HIS A 273 -22.23 -28.37 -4.96
CA HIS A 273 -22.85 -29.38 -4.11
C HIS A 273 -21.80 -30.34 -3.55
N GLY A 274 -22.15 -31.10 -2.53
CA GLY A 274 -21.19 -32.00 -1.88
C GLY A 274 -21.83 -33.29 -1.41
N SER A 275 -21.44 -34.42 -2.00
CA SER A 275 -21.82 -35.76 -1.52
C SER A 275 -21.41 -36.00 -0.07
N GLY A 276 -20.27 -35.43 0.36
CA GLY A 276 -19.82 -35.45 1.75
C GLY A 276 -20.76 -34.71 2.70
N GLY A 277 -21.17 -33.49 2.34
CA GLY A 277 -22.15 -32.70 3.09
C GLY A 277 -23.53 -33.36 3.14
N VAL A 278 -24.02 -33.93 2.03
CA VAL A 278 -25.28 -34.69 1.98
C VAL A 278 -25.23 -35.92 2.91
N ALA A 279 -24.16 -36.71 2.84
CA ALA A 279 -23.95 -37.84 3.74
C ALA A 279 -23.78 -37.39 5.21
N GLY A 280 -23.18 -36.22 5.44
CA GLY A 280 -23.09 -35.58 6.75
C GLY A 280 -24.48 -35.26 7.30
N LYS A 281 -25.28 -34.48 6.57
CA LYS A 281 -26.65 -34.13 6.93
C LYS A 281 -27.48 -35.38 7.27
N TYR A 282 -27.44 -36.40 6.42
CA TYR A 282 -28.16 -37.67 6.66
C TYR A 282 -27.70 -38.39 7.94
N ALA A 283 -26.39 -38.55 8.12
CA ALA A 283 -25.81 -39.24 9.28
C ALA A 283 -26.09 -38.52 10.60
N PHE A 284 -26.23 -37.20 10.57
CA PHE A 284 -26.59 -36.37 11.71
C PHE A 284 -28.12 -36.18 11.88
N GLY A 285 -28.93 -36.87 11.08
CA GLY A 285 -30.37 -36.99 11.28
C GLY A 285 -31.26 -36.10 10.39
N ALA A 286 -30.71 -35.29 9.49
CA ALA A 286 -31.52 -34.51 8.55
C ALA A 286 -32.32 -35.43 7.63
N ARG A 287 -33.57 -35.07 7.36
CA ARG A 287 -34.44 -35.82 6.44
C ARG A 287 -35.12 -34.93 5.40
N THR A 288 -35.23 -33.63 5.68
CA THR A 288 -35.94 -32.66 4.85
C THR A 288 -35.08 -31.43 4.54
N ALA A 289 -35.61 -30.51 3.73
CA ALA A 289 -34.99 -29.21 3.52
C ALA A 289 -34.88 -28.36 4.81
N GLY A 290 -35.43 -28.80 5.94
CA GLY A 290 -35.26 -28.19 7.26
C GLY A 290 -33.81 -27.89 7.63
N ALA A 291 -32.90 -28.86 7.46
CA ALA A 291 -31.47 -28.65 7.72
C ALA A 291 -30.88 -27.51 6.89
N ASN A 292 -31.33 -27.33 5.64
CA ASN A 292 -30.88 -26.23 4.78
C ASN A 292 -31.37 -24.87 5.26
N LEU A 293 -32.61 -24.77 5.74
CA LEU A 293 -33.14 -23.52 6.29
C LEU A 293 -32.41 -23.14 7.58
N VAL A 294 -32.23 -24.10 8.50
CA VAL A 294 -31.51 -23.88 9.75
C VAL A 294 -30.08 -23.42 9.45
N LEU A 295 -29.40 -24.09 8.52
CA LEU A 295 -28.03 -23.75 8.15
C LEU A 295 -27.93 -22.40 7.46
N GLY A 296 -28.86 -22.10 6.53
CA GLY A 296 -28.85 -20.84 5.80
C GLY A 296 -29.10 -19.63 6.71
N VAL A 297 -30.07 -19.73 7.62
CA VAL A 297 -30.29 -18.72 8.67
C VAL A 297 -29.08 -18.62 9.60
N GLY A 298 -28.48 -19.76 9.96
CA GLY A 298 -27.26 -19.80 10.75
C GLY A 298 -26.09 -19.04 10.11
N TYR A 299 -25.83 -19.24 8.82
CA TYR A 299 -24.78 -18.51 8.11
C TYR A 299 -25.05 -17.01 8.02
N VAL A 300 -26.30 -16.59 7.77
CA VAL A 300 -26.64 -15.16 7.79
C VAL A 300 -26.48 -14.57 9.20
N ALA A 301 -26.85 -15.32 10.25
CA ALA A 301 -26.63 -14.88 11.63
C ALA A 301 -25.13 -14.73 11.95
N VAL A 302 -24.29 -15.68 11.53
CA VAL A 302 -22.83 -15.58 11.67
C VAL A 302 -22.26 -14.45 10.82
N ALA A 303 -22.81 -14.18 9.64
CA ALA A 303 -22.39 -13.04 8.81
C ALA A 303 -22.61 -11.70 9.54
N VAL A 304 -23.75 -11.56 10.22
CA VAL A 304 -24.12 -10.33 10.95
C VAL A 304 -23.37 -10.20 12.27
N LEU A 305 -23.21 -11.30 13.00
CA LEU A 305 -22.65 -11.31 14.35
C LEU A 305 -21.13 -11.56 14.37
N GLY A 306 -20.56 -12.17 13.34
CA GLY A 306 -19.17 -12.65 13.32
C GLY A 306 -18.23 -11.82 12.45
N ALA A 307 -18.73 -10.80 11.75
CA ALA A 307 -17.93 -9.98 10.83
C ALA A 307 -16.67 -9.40 11.49
N GLY A 308 -16.80 -8.87 12.72
CA GLY A 308 -15.69 -8.27 13.46
C GLY A 308 -14.74 -9.27 14.13
N LEU A 309 -15.04 -10.58 14.11
CA LEU A 309 -14.20 -11.60 14.74
C LEU A 309 -13.12 -12.15 13.80
N VAL A 310 -13.21 -11.87 12.49
CA VAL A 310 -12.28 -12.40 11.49
C VAL A 310 -10.87 -11.86 11.71
N THR A 311 -10.75 -10.56 11.95
CA THR A 311 -9.46 -9.88 12.18
C THR A 311 -8.80 -10.31 13.49
N ALA A 312 -9.60 -10.70 14.48
CA ALA A 312 -9.14 -11.19 15.78
C ALA A 312 -8.99 -12.72 15.84
N TYR A 313 -9.29 -13.43 14.74
CA TYR A 313 -9.23 -14.89 14.72
C TYR A 313 -7.78 -15.37 14.81
N PRO A 314 -7.39 -16.21 15.78
CA PRO A 314 -6.00 -16.60 15.92
C PRO A 314 -5.52 -17.45 14.74
N VAL A 315 -4.59 -16.92 13.94
CA VAL A 315 -4.02 -17.58 12.75
C VAL A 315 -3.41 -18.96 13.09
N ALA A 316 -2.79 -19.10 14.26
CA ALA A 316 -2.26 -20.39 14.71
C ALA A 316 -3.34 -21.46 14.97
N VAL A 317 -4.55 -21.05 15.39
CA VAL A 317 -5.70 -21.96 15.52
C VAL A 317 -6.25 -22.29 14.13
N LEU A 318 -6.27 -21.32 13.22
CA LEU A 318 -6.60 -21.54 11.81
C LEU A 318 -5.66 -22.58 11.18
N GLY A 319 -4.36 -22.55 11.48
CA GLY A 319 -3.41 -23.55 11.02
C GLY A 319 -3.78 -24.99 11.44
N VAL A 320 -4.20 -25.18 12.70
CA VAL A 320 -4.70 -26.47 13.20
C VAL A 320 -5.97 -26.91 12.46
N ILE A 321 -6.86 -25.96 12.17
CA ILE A 321 -8.10 -26.23 11.42
C ILE A 321 -7.78 -26.67 9.99
N LEU A 322 -6.87 -25.99 9.29
CA LEU A 322 -6.43 -26.38 7.95
C LEU A 322 -5.78 -27.77 7.94
N ALA A 323 -4.95 -28.08 8.94
CA ALA A 323 -4.38 -29.42 9.09
C ALA A 323 -5.47 -30.49 9.30
N LEU A 324 -6.53 -30.21 10.06
CA LEU A 324 -7.67 -31.12 10.21
C LEU A 324 -8.44 -31.32 8.91
N VAL A 325 -8.71 -30.24 8.17
CA VAL A 325 -9.38 -30.30 6.86
C VAL A 325 -8.54 -31.11 5.87
N ALA A 326 -7.22 -30.89 5.86
CA ALA A 326 -6.26 -31.66 5.08
C ALA A 326 -6.29 -33.16 5.42
N LEU A 327 -6.27 -33.51 6.71
CA LEU A 327 -6.35 -34.90 7.16
C LEU A 327 -7.65 -35.58 6.74
N GLN A 328 -8.78 -34.85 6.82
CA GLN A 328 -10.07 -35.36 6.37
C GLN A 328 -10.08 -35.59 4.85
N LEU A 329 -9.60 -34.62 4.07
CA LEU A 329 -9.55 -34.70 2.61
C LEU A 329 -8.61 -35.82 2.14
N GLY A 330 -7.42 -35.91 2.73
CA GLY A 330 -6.43 -36.96 2.44
C GLY A 330 -6.95 -38.36 2.79
N LYS A 331 -7.60 -38.51 3.95
CA LYS A 331 -8.24 -39.78 4.35
C LYS A 331 -9.30 -40.22 3.33
N THR A 332 -10.19 -39.32 2.92
CA THR A 332 -11.22 -39.64 1.92
C THR A 332 -10.64 -40.00 0.55
N SER A 333 -9.50 -39.40 0.19
CA SER A 333 -8.80 -39.67 -1.08
C SER A 333 -8.18 -41.07 -1.10
N LEU A 334 -7.71 -41.57 0.05
CA LEU A 334 -7.01 -42.83 0.18
C LEU A 334 -7.95 -44.01 0.49
N GLU A 335 -8.93 -43.87 1.39
CA GLU A 335 -9.74 -44.99 1.92
C GLU A 335 -10.52 -45.80 0.88
N ARG A 336 -10.80 -45.22 -0.29
CA ARG A 336 -11.56 -45.89 -1.36
C ARG A 336 -10.74 -46.15 -2.62
N ALA A 337 -9.44 -45.81 -2.63
CA ALA A 337 -8.56 -45.90 -3.80
C ALA A 337 -8.40 -47.33 -4.32
N GLU A 338 -8.74 -47.57 -5.59
CA GLU A 338 -8.50 -48.87 -6.25
C GLU A 338 -7.07 -48.97 -6.80
N GLU A 339 -6.45 -47.84 -7.15
CA GLU A 339 -5.08 -47.74 -7.65
C GLU A 339 -4.23 -46.77 -6.81
N TYR A 340 -3.87 -47.20 -5.60
CA TYR A 340 -3.07 -46.40 -4.65
C TYR A 340 -1.81 -45.75 -5.25
N PRO A 341 -0.99 -46.43 -6.09
CA PRO A 341 0.22 -45.82 -6.65
C PRO A 341 -0.07 -44.63 -7.57
N LEU A 342 -1.14 -44.69 -8.36
CA LEU A 342 -1.53 -43.62 -9.27
C LEU A 342 -2.12 -42.43 -8.51
N VAL A 343 -2.95 -42.70 -7.48
CA VAL A 343 -3.49 -41.66 -6.58
C VAL A 343 -2.36 -40.91 -5.87
N VAL A 344 -1.42 -41.64 -5.26
CA VAL A 344 -0.27 -41.04 -4.57
C VAL A 344 0.65 -40.32 -5.55
N GLY A 345 0.90 -40.90 -6.72
CA GLY A 345 1.73 -40.27 -7.77
C GLY A 345 1.16 -38.94 -8.25
N VAL A 346 -0.13 -38.87 -8.56
CA VAL A 346 -0.80 -37.61 -8.95
C VAL A 346 -0.85 -36.62 -7.79
N GLY A 347 -1.07 -37.08 -6.55
CA GLY A 347 -1.06 -36.21 -5.37
C GLY A 347 0.31 -35.59 -5.06
N LEU A 348 1.37 -36.38 -5.14
CA LEU A 348 2.75 -35.89 -4.97
C LEU A 348 3.18 -35.01 -6.13
N LEU A 349 2.78 -35.31 -7.36
CA LEU A 349 3.00 -34.42 -8.51
C LEU A 349 2.28 -33.08 -8.30
N GLY A 350 1.04 -33.10 -7.82
CA GLY A 350 0.29 -31.87 -7.49
C GLY A 350 0.98 -31.04 -6.41
N LEU A 351 1.51 -31.68 -5.37
CA LEU A 351 2.33 -31.01 -4.35
C LEU A 351 3.63 -30.45 -4.95
N PHE A 352 4.32 -31.24 -5.77
CA PHE A 352 5.60 -30.87 -6.38
C PHE A 352 5.48 -29.77 -7.44
N VAL A 353 4.39 -29.71 -8.19
CA VAL A 353 4.12 -28.60 -9.12
C VAL A 353 3.80 -27.32 -8.35
N ASN A 354 3.11 -27.42 -7.22
CA ASN A 354 2.87 -26.26 -6.34
C ASN A 354 4.13 -25.82 -5.56
N LEU A 355 5.07 -26.74 -5.27
CA LEU A 355 6.26 -26.44 -4.48
C LEU A 355 7.55 -26.23 -5.31
N GLY A 356 7.62 -26.76 -6.53
CA GLY A 356 8.83 -26.85 -7.34
C GLY A 356 9.71 -28.07 -6.99
N PRO A 357 10.76 -28.35 -7.80
CA PRO A 357 11.61 -29.53 -7.60
C PRO A 357 12.52 -29.38 -6.39
N LEU A 358 12.36 -30.31 -5.43
CA LEU A 358 13.20 -30.52 -4.25
C LEU A 358 13.13 -29.37 -3.23
N GLY A 359 12.75 -29.72 -2.01
CA GLY A 359 13.08 -28.93 -0.83
C GLY A 359 14.58 -28.66 -0.81
N SER A 360 14.97 -27.45 -1.24
CA SER A 360 16.28 -26.91 -0.95
C SER A 360 16.15 -26.26 0.42
N GLY A 361 16.77 -26.88 1.43
CA GLY A 361 16.95 -26.33 2.77
C GLY A 361 17.84 -25.09 2.81
N MET A 362 17.67 -24.19 1.84
CA MET A 362 18.29 -22.87 1.73
C MET A 362 17.32 -21.84 1.12
N THR A 363 16.06 -22.22 0.86
CA THR A 363 15.00 -21.34 0.34
C THR A 363 13.76 -21.26 1.25
N ASP A 364 13.76 -21.94 2.39
CA ASP A 364 12.66 -21.97 3.39
C ASP A 364 12.50 -20.67 4.20
N HIS A 365 13.11 -19.57 3.74
CA HIS A 365 12.80 -18.21 4.22
C HIS A 365 12.10 -17.36 3.16
N ARG A 366 11.96 -17.83 1.91
CA ARG A 366 11.56 -16.99 0.77
C ARG A 366 10.05 -16.97 0.47
N ARG A 367 9.28 -17.99 0.84
CA ARG A 367 7.82 -18.03 0.53
C ARG A 367 6.89 -17.77 1.72
N THR A 368 7.34 -17.99 2.96
CA THR A 368 6.53 -17.73 4.17
C THR A 368 6.87 -16.41 4.87
N ALA A 369 7.81 -15.62 4.35
CA ALA A 369 8.19 -14.33 4.93
C ALA A 369 7.79 -13.17 4.03
N GLY A 370 6.51 -12.78 4.05
CA GLY A 370 6.27 -11.33 4.00
C GLY A 370 7.12 -10.71 5.10
N PHE A 371 7.93 -9.70 4.77
CA PHE A 371 8.95 -9.07 5.64
C PHE A 371 8.73 -9.33 7.14
N LYS A 372 9.27 -10.45 7.65
CA LYS A 372 8.96 -10.97 9.00
C LYS A 372 9.50 -10.03 10.08
N ASP A 373 10.61 -9.35 9.76
CA ASP A 373 11.17 -8.22 10.50
C ASP A 373 11.20 -7.00 9.58
N ARG A 374 10.26 -6.07 9.77
CA ARG A 374 10.25 -4.78 9.08
C ARG A 374 11.04 -3.76 9.90
N THR A 375 11.95 -3.05 9.24
CA THR A 375 12.65 -1.95 9.90
C THR A 375 11.69 -0.76 10.03
N ARG A 376 11.59 -0.14 11.21
CA ARG A 376 10.80 1.09 11.39
C ARG A 376 11.32 2.20 10.48
N VAL A 377 10.43 3.09 10.02
CA VAL A 377 10.80 4.15 9.06
C VAL A 377 11.95 5.01 9.59
N ALA A 378 11.89 5.40 10.87
CA ALA A 378 12.92 6.21 11.50
C ALA A 378 14.29 5.50 11.55
N ALA A 379 14.30 4.21 11.90
CA ALA A 379 15.53 3.42 11.98
C ALA A 379 16.13 3.15 10.59
N ALA A 380 15.29 2.89 9.57
CA ALA A 380 15.75 2.74 8.19
C ALA A 380 16.38 4.03 7.67
N ARG A 381 15.75 5.18 7.96
CA ARG A 381 16.27 6.50 7.59
C ARG A 381 17.60 6.80 8.29
N GLU A 382 17.73 6.49 9.57
CA GLU A 382 18.98 6.67 10.31
C GLU A 382 20.13 5.87 9.68
N ARG A 383 19.91 4.59 9.38
CA ARG A 383 20.90 3.73 8.72
C ARG A 383 21.27 4.23 7.33
N LEU A 384 20.27 4.64 6.54
CA LEU A 384 20.48 5.19 5.20
C LEU A 384 21.39 6.42 5.25
N LEU A 385 21.12 7.33 6.18
CA LEU A 385 21.88 8.57 6.34
C LEU A 385 23.29 8.36 6.89
N ALA A 386 23.51 7.25 7.60
CA ALA A 386 24.83 6.83 8.05
C ALA A 386 25.66 6.27 6.89
N ALA A 387 25.05 5.55 5.94
CA ALA A 387 25.69 5.04 4.73
C ALA A 387 25.89 6.11 3.64
N ALA A 388 25.02 7.14 3.60
CA ALA A 388 25.11 8.23 2.64
C ALA A 388 26.32 9.15 2.92
N THR A 389 27.40 8.96 2.15
CA THR A 389 28.65 9.71 2.28
C THR A 389 28.53 11.10 1.63
N PRO A 390 28.74 12.21 2.36
CA PRO A 390 28.76 13.55 1.78
C PRO A 390 29.89 13.76 0.78
N LEU A 391 29.62 14.51 -0.28
CA LEU A 391 30.58 14.83 -1.33
C LEU A 391 31.74 15.67 -0.81
N SER A 392 32.95 15.38 -1.27
CA SER A 392 34.12 16.23 -1.08
C SER A 392 34.46 17.08 -2.30
N ARG A 393 33.88 16.77 -3.46
CA ARG A 393 34.18 17.45 -4.73
C ARG A 393 33.44 18.77 -4.85
N THR A 394 34.14 19.78 -5.36
CA THR A 394 33.68 21.16 -5.45
C THR A 394 33.89 21.69 -6.87
N GLU A 395 33.09 22.68 -7.24
CA GLU A 395 33.22 23.40 -8.50
C GLU A 395 33.03 24.90 -8.29
N THR A 396 33.64 25.70 -9.16
CA THR A 396 33.45 27.15 -9.18
C THR A 396 32.41 27.50 -10.23
N VAL A 397 31.32 28.16 -9.82
CA VAL A 397 30.22 28.54 -10.71
C VAL A 397 30.00 30.05 -10.71
N PRO A 398 29.52 30.65 -11.82
CA PRO A 398 29.03 32.02 -11.81
C PRO A 398 27.90 32.22 -10.81
N LEU A 399 27.80 33.39 -10.18
CA LEU A 399 26.72 33.68 -9.23
C LEU A 399 25.32 33.47 -9.83
N GLY A 400 25.13 33.70 -11.13
CA GLY A 400 23.86 33.47 -11.83
C GLY A 400 23.40 32.01 -11.85
N ASP A 401 24.32 31.07 -11.71
CA ASP A 401 24.06 29.62 -11.73
C ASP A 401 24.15 29.00 -10.31
N ALA A 402 24.34 29.85 -9.29
CA ALA A 402 24.60 29.43 -7.91
C ALA A 402 23.35 29.35 -7.03
N ASP A 403 22.16 29.73 -7.53
CA ASP A 403 20.92 29.67 -6.75
C ASP A 403 20.60 28.23 -6.31
N GLY A 404 20.31 28.08 -5.02
CA GLY A 404 20.06 26.79 -4.37
C GLY A 404 21.28 25.88 -4.22
N ARG A 405 22.49 26.28 -4.67
CA ARG A 405 23.74 25.54 -4.47
C ARG A 405 24.25 25.70 -3.05
N VAL A 406 25.10 24.79 -2.60
CA VAL A 406 25.69 24.82 -1.25
C VAL A 406 27.15 25.28 -1.34
N LEU A 407 27.50 26.34 -0.61
CA LEU A 407 28.87 26.84 -0.53
C LEU A 407 29.83 25.79 0.02
N ALA A 408 30.98 25.63 -0.63
CA ALA A 408 32.04 24.74 -0.17
C ALA A 408 33.18 25.48 0.56
N ALA A 409 33.26 26.80 0.37
CA ALA A 409 34.22 27.67 1.01
C ALA A 409 33.51 28.83 1.73
N GLU A 410 34.19 29.39 2.74
CA GLU A 410 33.73 30.59 3.45
C GLU A 410 33.65 31.78 2.48
N ALA A 411 32.57 32.55 2.57
CA ALA A 411 32.41 33.78 1.81
C ALA A 411 32.66 34.99 2.70
N THR A 412 33.61 35.83 2.30
CA THR A 412 33.98 37.08 2.99
C THR A 412 33.85 38.26 2.03
N ALA A 413 33.46 39.43 2.53
CA ALA A 413 33.30 40.61 1.71
C ALA A 413 34.64 41.15 1.19
N ALA A 414 34.90 41.02 -0.12
CA ALA A 414 36.12 41.54 -0.74
C ALA A 414 36.20 43.07 -0.76
N ARG A 415 35.06 43.77 -0.66
CA ARG A 415 34.99 45.23 -0.55
C ARG A 415 33.80 45.65 0.31
N PRO A 416 33.85 46.84 0.93
CA PRO A 416 32.74 47.33 1.73
C PRO A 416 31.56 47.78 0.86
N VAL A 417 30.37 47.77 1.44
CA VAL A 417 29.13 48.23 0.81
C VAL A 417 28.45 49.25 1.74
N PRO A 418 28.27 50.51 1.32
CA PRO A 418 28.84 51.12 0.11
C PRO A 418 30.37 51.22 0.18
N HIS A 419 31.04 51.32 -0.97
CA HIS A 419 32.50 51.43 -1.08
C HIS A 419 33.03 52.88 -1.01
N TYR A 420 32.12 53.84 -0.86
CA TYR A 420 32.37 55.27 -0.63
C TYR A 420 31.28 55.81 0.31
N ALA A 421 31.56 56.93 0.98
CA ALA A 421 30.53 57.63 1.76
C ALA A 421 29.52 58.27 0.80
N ARG A 422 28.22 58.02 1.00
CA ARG A 422 27.18 58.45 0.07
C ARG A 422 26.09 59.26 0.76
N ALA A 423 25.43 60.13 0.01
CA ALA A 423 24.25 60.84 0.48
C ALA A 423 23.10 59.84 0.76
N ALA A 424 22.52 59.89 1.95
CA ALA A 424 21.39 59.04 2.34
C ALA A 424 20.02 59.63 1.91
N MET A 425 19.99 60.92 1.57
CA MET A 425 18.79 61.66 1.18
C MET A 425 19.07 62.52 -0.06
N ASP A 426 18.02 62.85 -0.81
CA ASP A 426 18.08 63.86 -1.86
C ASP A 426 18.22 65.25 -1.22
N GLY A 427 19.12 66.10 -1.73
CA GLY A 427 19.28 67.44 -1.19
C GLY A 427 20.64 68.08 -1.51
N PHE A 428 21.24 68.70 -0.51
CA PHE A 428 22.47 69.45 -0.65
C PHE A 428 23.54 68.98 0.33
N ALA A 429 24.65 68.49 -0.19
CA ALA A 429 25.84 68.15 0.57
C ALA A 429 26.55 69.43 1.01
N VAL A 430 26.84 69.51 2.31
CA VAL A 430 27.36 70.70 2.97
C VAL A 430 28.44 70.33 3.98
N ARG A 431 29.20 71.34 4.43
CA ARG A 431 29.79 71.28 5.77
C ARG A 431 28.73 71.61 6.79
N ALA A 432 28.45 70.70 7.72
CA ALA A 432 27.47 70.85 8.80
C ALA A 432 27.58 72.21 9.50
N GLU A 433 28.81 72.64 9.81
CA GLU A 433 29.10 73.95 10.42
C GLU A 433 28.57 75.15 9.63
N SER A 434 28.45 75.03 8.30
CA SER A 434 27.89 76.07 7.44
C SER A 434 26.38 76.21 7.55
N THR A 435 25.69 75.25 8.17
CA THR A 435 24.24 75.29 8.42
C THR A 435 23.89 75.75 9.84
N PHE A 436 24.89 75.88 10.73
CA PHE A 436 24.64 76.20 12.13
C PHE A 436 23.93 77.55 12.28
N GLY A 437 22.77 77.51 12.95
CA GLY A 437 21.90 78.67 13.14
C GLY A 437 20.80 78.83 12.08
N ALA A 438 20.74 77.95 11.08
CA ALA A 438 19.59 77.84 10.18
C ALA A 438 18.30 77.54 10.96
N SER A 439 17.21 78.18 10.56
CA SER A 439 15.85 77.94 11.05
C SER A 439 14.83 78.52 10.06
N ASP A 440 13.56 78.10 10.14
CA ASP A 440 12.45 78.68 9.36
C ASP A 440 12.42 80.21 9.31
N ARG A 441 12.80 80.86 10.41
CA ARG A 441 12.75 82.33 10.56
C ARG A 441 14.05 83.02 10.17
N ALA A 442 15.13 82.27 10.02
CA ALA A 442 16.47 82.78 9.70
C ALA A 442 17.23 81.71 8.89
N PRO A 443 16.86 81.50 7.61
CA PRO A 443 17.56 80.54 6.76
C PRO A 443 19.00 80.99 6.50
N VAL A 444 19.88 80.01 6.31
CA VAL A 444 21.27 80.27 5.92
C VAL A 444 21.40 80.11 4.41
N GLU A 445 21.93 81.13 3.73
CA GLU A 445 22.23 81.06 2.30
C GLU A 445 23.64 80.49 2.05
N LEU A 446 23.69 79.43 1.25
CA LEU A 446 24.91 78.79 0.76
C LEU A 446 25.01 78.98 -0.77
N ALA A 447 26.23 79.14 -1.28
CA ALA A 447 26.48 79.14 -2.72
C ALA A 447 26.36 77.73 -3.27
N VAL A 448 25.60 77.53 -4.34
CA VAL A 448 25.56 76.25 -5.05
C VAL A 448 26.80 76.16 -5.93
N ASP A 449 27.64 75.16 -5.69
CA ASP A 449 28.93 74.96 -6.36
C ASP A 449 29.15 73.46 -6.63
N GLU A 450 30.09 73.12 -7.51
CA GLU A 450 30.47 71.73 -7.80
C GLU A 450 31.21 71.09 -6.61
N GLU A 451 31.88 71.89 -5.79
CA GLU A 451 32.59 71.46 -4.59
C GLU A 451 31.87 71.93 -3.31
N ALA A 452 31.65 71.01 -2.38
CA ALA A 452 31.10 71.33 -1.06
C ALA A 452 32.19 71.91 -0.15
N GLY A 453 31.81 72.85 0.73
CA GLY A 453 32.80 73.50 1.58
C GLY A 453 32.21 74.61 2.44
N PRO A 454 33.06 75.44 3.07
CA PRO A 454 32.59 76.54 3.89
C PRO A 454 31.69 77.48 3.07
N ARG A 455 30.43 77.64 3.50
CA ARG A 455 29.40 78.43 2.80
C ARG A 455 29.07 77.99 1.36
N ARG A 456 29.40 76.75 0.99
CA ARG A 456 29.10 76.15 -0.31
C ARG A 456 28.33 74.85 -0.14
N ALA A 457 27.41 74.60 -1.04
CA ALA A 457 26.57 73.42 -1.07
C ALA A 457 26.59 72.80 -2.47
N THR A 458 26.65 71.49 -2.53
CA THR A 458 26.60 70.75 -3.80
C THR A 458 25.35 69.90 -3.83
N ARG A 459 24.59 70.00 -4.92
CA ARG A 459 23.36 69.22 -5.06
C ARG A 459 23.72 67.73 -5.21
N VAL A 460 23.10 66.89 -4.38
CA VAL A 460 23.29 65.45 -4.39
C VAL A 460 21.95 64.75 -4.43
N HIS A 461 21.96 63.55 -5.00
CA HIS A 461 20.85 62.62 -4.94
C HIS A 461 21.20 61.48 -3.99
N THR A 462 20.19 60.81 -3.46
CA THR A 462 20.33 59.59 -2.67
C THR A 462 21.22 58.60 -3.41
N GLY A 463 22.28 58.14 -2.75
CA GLY A 463 23.28 57.24 -3.31
C GLY A 463 24.44 57.91 -4.05
N SER A 464 24.42 59.23 -4.25
CA SER A 464 25.56 59.97 -4.82
C SER A 464 26.77 59.92 -3.88
N GLU A 465 27.97 59.86 -4.44
CA GLU A 465 29.22 60.04 -3.69
C GLU A 465 29.17 61.38 -2.96
N LEU A 466 29.56 61.37 -1.68
CA LEU A 466 29.63 62.60 -0.90
C LEU A 466 30.79 63.47 -1.43
N PRO A 467 30.54 64.70 -1.90
CA PRO A 467 31.58 65.56 -2.44
C PRO A 467 32.69 65.84 -1.43
N GLU A 468 33.92 65.99 -1.92
CA GLU A 468 35.07 66.31 -1.07
C GLU A 468 34.79 67.60 -0.28
N GLY A 469 35.02 67.53 1.04
CA GLY A 469 34.79 68.66 1.93
C GLY A 469 33.39 68.80 2.50
N ALA A 470 32.40 67.99 2.10
CA ALA A 470 31.14 67.82 2.82
C ALA A 470 31.25 66.78 3.94
N ASP A 471 30.45 66.94 4.99
CA ASP A 471 30.30 65.98 6.09
C ASP A 471 28.83 65.73 6.48
N ALA A 472 27.87 66.40 5.84
CA ALA A 472 26.43 66.20 6.07
C ALA A 472 25.61 66.51 4.81
N VAL A 473 24.36 66.05 4.76
CA VAL A 473 23.39 66.38 3.70
C VAL A 473 22.14 67.00 4.32
N VAL A 474 21.74 68.18 3.82
CA VAL A 474 20.44 68.77 4.15
C VAL A 474 19.41 68.23 3.16
N MET A 475 18.28 67.70 3.66
CA MET A 475 17.19 67.18 2.84
C MET A 475 16.62 68.27 1.93
N ILE A 476 16.19 67.91 0.72
CA ILE A 476 15.65 68.87 -0.25
C ILE A 476 14.43 69.62 0.29
N GLU A 477 13.63 68.97 1.13
CA GLU A 477 12.46 69.54 1.82
C GLU A 477 12.82 70.70 2.74
N GLU A 478 14.03 70.70 3.30
CA GLU A 478 14.56 71.73 4.21
C GLU A 478 15.39 72.79 3.46
N THR A 479 15.22 72.88 2.14
CA THR A 479 15.94 73.82 1.28
C THR A 479 15.05 74.51 0.23
N GLU A 480 15.40 75.75 -0.14
CA GLU A 480 14.82 76.45 -1.29
C GLU A 480 15.94 76.97 -2.18
N GLN A 481 16.08 76.44 -3.39
CA GLN A 481 17.11 76.86 -4.35
C GLN A 481 16.65 78.10 -5.15
N ARG A 482 17.49 79.13 -5.19
CA ARG A 482 17.31 80.34 -6.02
C ARG A 482 18.60 80.63 -6.80
N GLU A 483 18.57 80.43 -8.10
CA GLU A 483 19.72 80.65 -9.01
C GLU A 483 21.00 79.93 -8.53
N ASP A 484 22.05 80.67 -8.14
CA ASP A 484 23.35 80.17 -7.66
C ASP A 484 23.44 80.05 -6.13
N ARG A 485 22.29 80.10 -5.45
CA ARG A 485 22.17 80.03 -3.98
C ARG A 485 21.12 79.01 -3.56
N VAL A 486 21.28 78.47 -2.36
CA VAL A 486 20.29 77.66 -1.67
C VAL A 486 20.07 78.22 -0.27
N GLU A 487 18.81 78.49 0.06
CA GLU A 487 18.36 78.80 1.42
C GLU A 487 18.18 77.48 2.17
N VAL A 488 18.87 77.33 3.30
CA VAL A 488 18.78 76.17 4.21
C VAL A 488 17.96 76.55 5.43
N PHE A 489 16.89 75.81 5.71
CA PHE A 489 15.93 76.10 6.77
C PHE A 489 16.16 75.28 8.05
N ASP A 490 16.89 74.17 7.96
CA ASP A 490 17.26 73.36 9.13
C ASP A 490 18.77 73.09 9.21
N ALA A 491 19.29 73.08 10.42
CA ALA A 491 20.72 72.86 10.66
C ALA A 491 21.00 71.37 10.87
N VAL A 492 22.00 70.84 10.17
CA VAL A 492 22.38 69.42 10.25
C VAL A 492 23.67 69.23 11.05
N ALA A 493 23.79 68.10 11.73
CA ALA A 493 25.00 67.68 12.42
C ALA A 493 25.99 66.97 11.48
N GLY A 494 27.27 66.93 11.84
CA GLY A 494 28.27 66.15 11.09
C GLY A 494 27.91 64.67 11.07
N GLY A 495 27.92 64.06 9.88
CA GLY A 495 27.50 62.69 9.62
C GLY A 495 25.99 62.52 9.37
N GLU A 496 25.18 63.58 9.50
CA GLU A 496 23.74 63.49 9.30
C GLU A 496 23.38 63.32 7.82
N ASN A 497 22.45 62.41 7.55
CA ASN A 497 22.03 62.01 6.20
C ASN A 497 23.21 61.56 5.30
N VAL A 498 24.27 61.03 5.90
CA VAL A 498 25.42 60.42 5.21
C VAL A 498 25.50 58.95 5.60
N ALA A 499 25.49 58.08 4.60
CA ALA A 499 25.79 56.66 4.77
C ALA A 499 27.31 56.46 4.67
N PRO A 500 27.99 56.00 5.75
CA PRO A 500 29.44 55.80 5.75
C PRO A 500 29.85 54.59 4.89
N VAL A 501 31.15 54.51 4.59
CA VAL A 501 31.73 53.33 3.93
C VAL A 501 31.48 52.10 4.79
N GLY A 502 30.96 51.04 4.16
CA GLY A 502 30.68 49.77 4.82
C GLY A 502 29.53 49.80 5.85
N GLU A 503 28.60 50.74 5.71
CA GLU A 503 27.38 50.80 6.52
C GLU A 503 26.58 49.49 6.50
N ASP A 504 26.47 48.86 5.33
CA ASP A 504 25.77 47.58 5.15
C ASP A 504 26.73 46.41 5.42
N VAL A 505 27.88 46.42 4.75
CA VAL A 505 28.91 45.37 4.87
C VAL A 505 30.30 45.98 4.94
N GLY A 506 31.07 45.64 5.96
CA GLY A 506 32.47 46.01 6.10
C GLY A 506 33.40 45.18 5.21
N GLU A 507 34.57 45.75 4.87
CA GLU A 507 35.62 45.00 4.18
C GLU A 507 36.14 43.85 5.06
N GLY A 508 36.29 42.66 4.47
CA GLY A 508 36.72 41.45 5.18
C GLY A 508 35.67 40.87 6.14
N GLN A 509 34.45 41.41 6.15
CA GLN A 509 33.36 40.88 6.96
C GLN A 509 32.99 39.46 6.49
N HIS A 510 32.85 38.53 7.43
CA HIS A 510 32.29 37.20 7.18
C HIS A 510 30.83 37.32 6.75
N LEU A 511 30.47 36.63 5.67
CA LEU A 511 29.10 36.62 5.14
C LEU A 511 28.44 35.26 5.36
N TYR A 512 29.10 34.18 4.91
CA TYR A 512 28.53 32.83 4.93
C TYR A 512 29.59 31.76 5.18
N ASP A 513 29.23 30.73 5.95
CA ASP A 513 30.05 29.55 6.18
C ASP A 513 29.90 28.51 5.07
N PRO A 514 30.89 27.62 4.88
CA PRO A 514 30.70 26.38 4.12
C PRO A 514 29.48 25.60 4.62
N GLY A 515 28.70 25.05 3.70
CA GLY A 515 27.43 24.38 4.01
C GLY A 515 26.20 25.31 3.93
N HIS A 516 26.38 26.61 3.74
CA HIS A 516 25.27 27.53 3.50
C HIS A 516 24.63 27.30 2.11
N ARG A 517 23.31 27.09 2.07
CA ARG A 517 22.55 27.00 0.82
C ARG A 517 22.23 28.41 0.32
N LEU A 518 22.80 28.78 -0.81
CA LEU A 518 22.65 30.09 -1.42
C LEU A 518 21.21 30.32 -1.87
N ARG A 519 20.68 31.50 -1.52
CA ARG A 519 19.36 32.01 -1.92
C ARG A 519 19.52 33.23 -2.83
N PRO A 520 18.47 33.68 -3.55
CA PRO A 520 18.57 34.84 -4.43
C PRO A 520 19.08 36.13 -3.75
N SER A 521 18.68 36.37 -2.49
CA SER A 521 19.19 37.49 -1.69
C SER A 521 20.68 37.39 -1.40
N ASP A 522 21.17 36.17 -1.16
CA ASP A 522 22.55 35.91 -0.80
C ASP A 522 23.47 36.18 -2.01
N LEU A 523 23.01 35.78 -3.20
CA LEU A 523 23.68 36.09 -4.48
C LEU A 523 23.75 37.59 -4.74
N GLY A 524 22.67 38.33 -4.41
CA GLY A 524 22.66 39.79 -4.48
C GLY A 524 23.70 40.43 -3.57
N LEU A 525 23.81 39.95 -2.32
CA LEU A 525 24.82 40.41 -1.38
C LEU A 525 26.24 40.11 -1.86
N LEU A 526 26.50 38.87 -2.29
CA LEU A 526 27.80 38.46 -2.85
C LEU A 526 28.19 39.33 -4.06
N LYS A 527 27.23 39.59 -4.96
CA LYS A 527 27.47 40.48 -6.09
C LYS A 527 27.79 41.92 -5.65
N SER A 528 27.12 42.41 -4.59
CA SER A 528 27.34 43.76 -4.08
C SER A 528 28.76 43.96 -3.55
N VAL A 529 29.32 42.96 -2.86
CA VAL A 529 30.70 42.96 -2.36
C VAL A 529 31.75 42.63 -3.44
N GLY A 530 31.31 42.47 -4.69
CA GLY A 530 32.19 42.32 -5.85
C GLY A 530 32.49 40.89 -6.27
N GLU A 531 31.87 39.89 -5.65
CA GLU A 531 32.01 38.50 -6.09
C GLU A 531 31.30 38.29 -7.43
N GLU A 532 31.90 37.46 -8.30
CA GLU A 532 31.30 37.08 -9.59
C GLU A 532 31.08 35.58 -9.72
N THR A 533 31.87 34.80 -8.99
CA THR A 533 31.82 33.34 -8.93
C THR A 533 31.93 32.88 -7.49
N VAL A 534 31.43 31.68 -7.20
CA VAL A 534 31.52 31.07 -5.88
C VAL A 534 31.94 29.61 -5.99
N GLU A 535 32.67 29.13 -4.99
CA GLU A 535 33.00 27.72 -4.85
C GLU A 535 31.87 26.99 -4.11
N VAL A 536 31.27 26.02 -4.78
CA VAL A 536 30.13 25.24 -4.29
C VAL A 536 30.44 23.75 -4.36
N TYR A 537 29.74 22.95 -3.57
CA TYR A 537 29.77 21.50 -3.77
C TYR A 537 29.13 21.14 -5.11
N GLU A 538 29.69 20.14 -5.80
CA GLU A 538 29.03 19.59 -7.00
C GLU A 538 27.67 18.99 -6.64
N ARG A 539 26.81 18.84 -7.65
CA ARG A 539 25.53 18.15 -7.47
C ARG A 539 25.75 16.64 -7.28
N PRO A 540 25.00 15.97 -6.37
CA PRO A 540 24.99 14.51 -6.30
C PRO A 540 24.55 13.89 -7.61
N ARG A 541 25.39 13.05 -8.21
CA ARG A 541 25.10 12.27 -9.40
C ARG A 541 24.30 11.04 -8.98
N VAL A 542 23.09 10.89 -9.54
CA VAL A 542 22.18 9.79 -9.19
C VAL A 542 21.85 9.00 -10.45
N SER A 543 22.28 7.74 -10.52
CA SER A 543 21.89 6.85 -11.62
C SER A 543 20.50 6.28 -11.36
N VAL A 544 19.59 6.38 -12.32
CA VAL A 544 18.20 5.90 -12.21
C VAL A 544 18.01 4.77 -13.22
N ILE A 545 17.80 3.55 -12.73
CA ILE A 545 17.73 2.31 -13.52
C ILE A 545 16.32 1.73 -13.41
N PRO A 546 15.47 1.90 -14.42
CA PRO A 546 14.20 1.19 -14.47
C PRO A 546 14.42 -0.32 -14.67
N THR A 547 13.65 -1.14 -13.97
CA THR A 547 13.77 -2.61 -14.04
C THR A 547 12.39 -3.26 -14.18
N GLY A 548 12.26 -4.19 -15.11
CA GLY A 548 11.03 -4.96 -15.35
C GLY A 548 10.93 -5.41 -16.80
N GLU A 549 10.61 -6.68 -17.03
CA GLU A 549 10.45 -7.25 -18.39
C GLU A 549 9.22 -6.70 -19.12
N GLU A 550 8.22 -6.22 -18.39
CA GLU A 550 6.99 -5.64 -18.93
C GLU A 550 7.15 -4.18 -19.38
N LEU A 551 8.27 -3.52 -19.01
CA LEU A 551 8.41 -2.08 -19.17
C LEU A 551 8.83 -1.70 -20.59
N VAL A 552 8.03 -0.83 -21.21
CA VAL A 552 8.30 -0.24 -22.54
C VAL A 552 8.28 1.29 -22.48
N GLN A 553 8.88 1.95 -23.46
CA GLN A 553 8.92 3.42 -23.52
C GLN A 553 7.68 4.03 -24.19
N ALA A 554 7.05 3.31 -25.12
CA ALA A 554 5.88 3.76 -25.86
C ALA A 554 5.12 2.57 -26.47
N ASP A 555 3.87 2.82 -26.88
CA ASP A 555 3.03 1.89 -27.65
C ASP A 555 2.91 0.46 -27.04
N PRO A 556 2.46 0.32 -25.77
CA PRO A 556 2.46 -0.96 -25.08
C PRO A 556 1.52 -1.99 -25.72
N ALA A 557 2.03 -3.20 -25.89
CA ALA A 557 1.21 -4.38 -26.18
C ALA A 557 0.48 -4.87 -24.91
N PRO A 558 -0.55 -5.72 -25.04
CA PRO A 558 -1.18 -6.35 -23.88
C PRO A 558 -0.16 -7.11 -23.02
N GLY A 559 -0.07 -6.76 -21.74
CA GLY A 559 0.91 -7.29 -20.80
C GLY A 559 2.15 -6.41 -20.60
N GLU A 560 2.32 -5.35 -21.40
CA GLU A 560 3.37 -4.34 -21.24
C GLU A 560 2.83 -3.08 -20.56
N VAL A 561 3.71 -2.36 -19.87
CA VAL A 561 3.40 -1.11 -19.15
C VAL A 561 4.42 -0.06 -19.53
N ILE A 562 3.97 1.19 -19.69
CA ILE A 562 4.88 2.31 -19.98
C ILE A 562 5.72 2.62 -18.73
N GLU A 563 7.05 2.71 -18.90
CA GLU A 563 7.97 3.16 -17.87
C GLU A 563 7.59 4.58 -17.43
N THR A 564 7.32 4.74 -16.13
CA THR A 564 6.94 6.04 -15.55
C THR A 564 7.70 6.38 -14.27
N ASN A 565 8.24 5.38 -13.57
CA ASN A 565 8.86 5.57 -12.27
C ASN A 565 10.23 6.22 -12.42
N GLY A 566 11.06 5.71 -13.32
CA GLY A 566 12.40 6.25 -13.58
C GLY A 566 12.32 7.69 -14.10
N GLN A 567 11.35 7.99 -14.98
CA GLN A 567 11.09 9.37 -15.40
C GLN A 567 10.71 10.26 -14.20
N THR A 568 9.78 9.81 -13.35
CA THR A 568 9.29 10.57 -12.19
C THR A 568 10.41 10.81 -11.16
N VAL A 569 11.16 9.75 -10.81
CA VAL A 569 12.29 9.81 -9.87
C VAL A 569 13.38 10.73 -10.38
N SER A 570 13.70 10.69 -11.67
CA SER A 570 14.69 11.60 -12.27
C SER A 570 14.29 13.07 -12.11
N GLN A 571 13.01 13.43 -12.28
CA GLN A 571 12.58 14.81 -12.04
C GLN A 571 12.67 15.20 -10.56
N TYR A 572 12.36 14.28 -9.65
CA TYR A 572 12.56 14.52 -8.23
C TYR A 572 14.02 14.72 -7.85
N VAL A 573 14.94 13.92 -8.40
CA VAL A 573 16.38 14.10 -8.18
C VAL A 573 16.81 15.53 -8.56
N ARG A 574 16.41 16.02 -9.74
CA ARG A 574 16.71 17.41 -10.16
C ARG A 574 16.14 18.43 -9.18
N ARG A 575 14.88 18.25 -8.79
CA ARG A 575 14.16 19.13 -7.86
C ARG A 575 14.82 19.16 -6.48
N TRP A 576 15.43 18.07 -6.06
CA TRP A 576 16.13 17.96 -4.78
C TRP A 576 17.62 18.36 -4.84
N GLY A 577 18.07 18.92 -5.96
CA GLY A 577 19.43 19.45 -6.13
C GLY A 577 20.47 18.42 -6.61
N GLY A 578 20.04 17.21 -7.00
CA GLY A 578 20.87 16.21 -7.64
C GLY A 578 20.93 16.34 -9.18
N ASP A 579 21.77 15.53 -9.80
CA ASP A 579 21.93 15.38 -11.24
C ASP A 579 21.60 13.94 -11.66
N PRO A 580 20.42 13.67 -12.27
CA PRO A 580 20.03 12.30 -12.61
C PRO A 580 20.62 11.83 -13.95
N ALA A 581 21.16 10.62 -13.94
CA ALA A 581 21.44 9.83 -15.15
C ALA A 581 20.33 8.78 -15.34
N TYR A 582 19.33 9.08 -16.17
CA TYR A 582 18.27 8.13 -16.52
C TYR A 582 18.82 7.07 -17.48
N ARG A 583 18.73 5.80 -17.09
CA ARG A 583 19.22 4.65 -17.86
C ARG A 583 18.07 3.95 -18.60
N ASP A 584 18.44 3.14 -19.59
CA ASP A 584 17.51 2.26 -20.27
C ASP A 584 16.96 1.18 -19.32
N VAL A 585 15.77 0.68 -19.64
CA VAL A 585 15.11 -0.40 -18.90
C VAL A 585 15.99 -1.66 -18.92
N VAL A 586 16.18 -2.26 -17.76
CA VAL A 586 16.89 -3.54 -17.59
C VAL A 586 15.88 -4.64 -17.28
N THR A 587 16.04 -5.79 -17.95
CA THR A 587 15.19 -6.98 -17.72
C THR A 587 15.47 -7.60 -16.35
N ASP A 588 14.51 -8.37 -15.82
CA ASP A 588 14.64 -9.08 -14.54
C ASP A 588 15.53 -10.34 -14.64
N ASP A 589 16.73 -10.17 -15.21
CA ASP A 589 17.78 -11.18 -15.30
C ASP A 589 18.93 -10.82 -14.35
N PHE A 590 19.42 -11.81 -13.60
CA PHE A 590 20.41 -11.59 -12.55
C PHE A 590 21.69 -10.94 -13.08
N ASP A 591 22.23 -11.46 -14.20
CA ASP A 591 23.47 -10.97 -14.79
C ASP A 591 23.28 -9.57 -15.39
N ALA A 592 22.15 -9.32 -16.05
CA ALA A 592 21.82 -8.00 -16.58
C ALA A 592 21.70 -6.93 -15.48
N LEU A 593 21.04 -7.26 -14.37
CA LEU A 593 20.91 -6.37 -13.21
C LEU A 593 22.26 -6.12 -12.53
N ARG A 594 23.08 -7.16 -12.40
CA ARG A 594 24.46 -7.08 -11.86
C ARG A 594 25.31 -6.13 -12.70
N GLU A 595 25.35 -6.34 -14.01
CA GLU A 595 26.11 -5.49 -14.94
C GLU A 595 25.62 -4.04 -14.92
N ALA A 596 24.31 -3.82 -14.81
CA ALA A 596 23.73 -2.49 -14.74
C ALA A 596 24.15 -1.73 -13.47
N ILE A 597 24.16 -2.40 -12.31
CA ILE A 597 24.64 -1.81 -11.05
C ILE A 597 26.15 -1.52 -11.13
N GLU A 598 26.96 -2.50 -11.54
CA GLU A 598 28.42 -2.35 -11.66
C GLU A 598 28.84 -1.20 -12.57
N ARG A 599 28.12 -1.02 -13.70
CA ARG A 599 28.37 0.07 -14.65
C ARG A 599 28.21 1.45 -14.02
N ASP A 600 27.33 1.59 -13.04
CA ASP A 600 26.89 2.87 -12.49
C ASP A 600 27.47 3.18 -11.11
N LEU A 601 28.43 2.39 -10.62
CA LEU A 601 29.10 2.59 -9.32
C LEU A 601 29.94 3.86 -9.24
N ASP A 602 30.23 4.54 -10.36
CA ASP A 602 30.89 5.85 -10.39
C ASP A 602 29.96 7.02 -9.99
N HIS A 603 28.66 6.75 -9.83
CA HIS A 603 27.67 7.70 -9.31
C HIS A 603 27.68 7.69 -7.78
N ASP A 604 27.09 8.72 -7.16
CA ASP A 604 27.06 8.79 -5.69
C ASP A 604 25.92 7.96 -5.11
N ILE A 605 24.83 7.85 -5.89
CA ILE A 605 23.66 7.04 -5.56
C ILE A 605 23.23 6.31 -6.83
N VAL A 606 23.00 5.00 -6.72
CA VAL A 606 22.29 4.21 -7.73
C VAL A 606 20.89 3.96 -7.20
N VAL A 607 19.86 4.21 -8.01
CA VAL A 607 18.47 3.90 -7.66
C VAL A 607 17.82 3.05 -8.73
N THR A 608 17.18 1.97 -8.31
CA THR A 608 16.33 1.15 -9.19
C THR A 608 14.86 1.42 -8.93
N THR A 609 14.01 1.26 -9.94
CA THR A 609 12.56 1.52 -9.84
C THR A 609 11.72 0.28 -10.15
N GLY A 610 12.01 -0.83 -9.47
CA GLY A 610 11.40 -2.14 -9.66
C GLY A 610 12.21 -3.22 -8.93
N GLY A 611 11.76 -4.47 -9.00
CA GLY A 611 12.52 -5.67 -8.58
C GLY A 611 12.95 -5.75 -7.10
N SER A 612 12.34 -4.96 -6.20
CA SER A 612 12.72 -4.86 -4.78
C SER A 612 11.84 -5.67 -3.81
N SER A 613 10.80 -6.33 -4.34
CA SER A 613 9.82 -7.09 -3.56
C SER A 613 10.37 -8.46 -3.10
N VAL A 614 9.53 -9.33 -2.54
CA VAL A 614 9.90 -10.69 -2.06
C VAL A 614 9.45 -11.79 -3.03
N GLY A 615 9.11 -11.43 -4.27
CA GLY A 615 8.69 -12.37 -5.31
C GLY A 615 9.87 -13.05 -6.00
N GLU A 616 9.61 -14.14 -6.73
CA GLU A 616 10.65 -14.91 -7.44
C GLU A 616 11.41 -14.11 -8.52
N ARG A 617 10.88 -12.94 -8.92
CA ARG A 617 11.47 -12.03 -9.91
C ARG A 617 12.22 -10.85 -9.28
N ASP A 618 12.15 -10.68 -7.96
CA ASP A 618 12.77 -9.54 -7.27
C ASP A 618 14.24 -9.85 -6.92
N LEU A 619 15.10 -9.88 -7.93
CA LEU A 619 16.50 -10.32 -7.84
C LEU A 619 17.45 -9.26 -7.28
N LEU A 620 17.05 -7.98 -7.26
CA LEU A 620 17.94 -6.86 -6.92
C LEU A 620 18.56 -6.93 -5.52
N PRO A 621 17.82 -7.29 -4.45
CA PRO A 621 18.43 -7.47 -3.12
C PRO A 621 19.52 -8.54 -3.12
N GLU A 622 19.35 -9.62 -3.90
CA GLU A 622 20.37 -10.68 -4.02
C GLU A 622 21.59 -10.19 -4.82
N VAL A 623 21.38 -9.45 -5.91
CA VAL A 623 22.46 -8.83 -6.68
C VAL A 623 23.27 -7.86 -5.81
N VAL A 624 22.60 -7.00 -5.04
CA VAL A 624 23.28 -6.07 -4.12
C VAL A 624 24.02 -6.82 -3.02
N ALA A 625 23.47 -7.90 -2.48
CA ALA A 625 24.13 -8.73 -1.48
C ALA A 625 25.35 -9.49 -2.02
N GLU A 626 25.38 -9.80 -3.32
CA GLU A 626 26.56 -10.40 -3.97
C GLU A 626 27.65 -9.37 -4.22
N LEU A 627 27.28 -8.19 -4.72
CA LEU A 627 28.24 -7.13 -5.06
C LEU A 627 28.75 -6.35 -3.83
N GLY A 628 27.98 -6.33 -2.74
CA GLY A 628 28.28 -5.54 -1.55
C GLY A 628 27.50 -6.00 -0.33
N GLU A 629 26.79 -5.08 0.31
CA GLU A 629 26.03 -5.34 1.53
C GLU A 629 24.62 -4.74 1.45
N VAL A 630 23.61 -5.54 1.81
CA VAL A 630 22.24 -5.05 2.02
C VAL A 630 22.06 -4.62 3.47
N LEU A 631 21.79 -3.34 3.69
CA LEU A 631 21.70 -2.75 5.03
C LEU A 631 20.28 -2.80 5.59
N VAL A 632 19.28 -2.63 4.71
CA VAL A 632 17.85 -2.75 5.02
C VAL A 632 17.14 -3.35 3.83
N HIS A 633 16.25 -4.31 4.09
CA HIS A 633 15.29 -4.84 3.12
C HIS A 633 13.97 -5.02 3.83
N GLY A 634 13.00 -4.17 3.49
CA GLY A 634 11.70 -4.14 4.15
C GLY A 634 11.57 -3.06 5.20
N VAL A 635 10.65 -2.13 4.95
CA VAL A 635 10.36 -1.03 5.88
C VAL A 635 8.90 -1.08 6.29
N ALA A 636 8.64 -0.75 7.55
CA ALA A 636 7.30 -0.69 8.14
C ALA A 636 6.52 0.57 7.67
N LEU A 637 6.31 0.68 6.36
CA LEU A 637 5.53 1.75 5.75
C LEU A 637 4.54 1.24 4.70
N LYS A 638 3.49 2.03 4.48
CA LYS A 638 2.47 1.74 3.48
C LYS A 638 2.06 3.02 2.75
N PRO A 639 2.01 3.04 1.40
CA PRO A 639 2.42 2.00 0.47
C PRO A 639 3.95 1.94 0.31
N GLY A 640 4.47 0.76 -0.06
CA GLY A 640 5.88 0.60 -0.44
C GLY A 640 6.79 -0.05 0.60
N HIS A 641 6.23 -0.96 1.39
CA HIS A 641 6.97 -1.83 2.31
C HIS A 641 8.23 -2.52 1.73
N PRO A 642 8.34 -2.88 0.43
CA PRO A 642 9.52 -3.59 -0.09
C PRO A 642 10.72 -2.70 -0.42
N PHE A 643 10.79 -1.48 0.11
CA PHE A 643 11.99 -0.67 -0.04
C PHE A 643 13.20 -1.37 0.59
N ALA A 644 14.32 -1.33 -0.13
CA ALA A 644 15.61 -1.80 0.34
C ALA A 644 16.71 -0.81 -0.03
N PHE A 645 17.81 -0.87 0.68
CA PHE A 645 19.03 -0.23 0.26
C PHE A 645 20.25 -0.96 0.80
N GLY A 646 21.36 -0.76 0.12
CA GLY A 646 22.65 -1.31 0.45
C GLY A 646 23.78 -0.42 0.01
N GLU A 647 24.99 -0.93 0.14
CA GLU A 647 26.22 -0.28 -0.29
C GLU A 647 27.01 -1.26 -1.16
N VAL A 648 27.46 -0.79 -2.32
CA VAL A 648 28.29 -1.55 -3.26
C VAL A 648 29.51 -0.68 -3.59
N GLU A 649 30.71 -1.15 -3.26
CA GLU A 649 31.97 -0.42 -3.46
C GLU A 649 31.99 1.04 -2.92
N GLY A 650 31.25 1.31 -1.83
CA GLY A 650 31.11 2.66 -1.26
C GLY A 650 29.98 3.50 -1.86
N THR A 651 29.29 2.98 -2.88
CA THR A 651 28.17 3.64 -3.54
C THR A 651 26.85 3.19 -2.95
N LEU A 652 26.00 4.14 -2.59
CA LEU A 652 24.68 3.85 -2.01
C LEU A 652 23.72 3.36 -3.09
N VAL A 653 23.17 2.16 -2.91
CA VAL A 653 22.21 1.56 -3.85
C VAL A 653 20.83 1.50 -3.20
N CYS A 654 19.87 2.26 -3.74
CA CYS A 654 18.48 2.33 -3.26
C CYS A 654 17.56 1.54 -4.20
N LEU A 655 16.74 0.64 -3.65
CA LEU A 655 15.84 -0.21 -4.40
C LEU A 655 14.39 0.22 -4.13
N LEU A 656 13.81 0.98 -5.06
CA LEU A 656 12.43 1.46 -4.94
C LEU A 656 11.45 0.39 -5.46
N PRO A 657 10.25 0.26 -4.85
CA PRO A 657 9.23 -0.65 -5.35
C PRO A 657 8.74 -0.29 -6.76
N GLY A 658 8.32 -1.28 -7.55
CA GLY A 658 7.83 -1.07 -8.93
C GLY A 658 6.45 -0.39 -9.05
N TYR A 659 5.64 -0.38 -7.98
CA TYR A 659 4.37 0.35 -8.01
C TYR A 659 4.59 1.87 -7.92
N PRO A 660 4.02 2.70 -8.81
CA PRO A 660 4.38 4.12 -8.88
C PRO A 660 4.17 4.91 -7.60
N VAL A 661 3.06 4.70 -6.89
CA VAL A 661 2.79 5.42 -5.65
C VAL A 661 3.80 5.03 -4.57
N ALA A 662 4.13 3.74 -4.51
CA ALA A 662 5.11 3.21 -3.56
C ALA A 662 6.52 3.71 -3.89
N ALA A 663 6.90 3.76 -5.17
CA ALA A 663 8.16 4.32 -5.63
C ALA A 663 8.32 5.77 -5.17
N ILE A 664 7.28 6.59 -5.36
CA ILE A 664 7.33 8.01 -5.00
C ILE A 664 7.39 8.20 -3.49
N VAL A 665 6.54 7.52 -2.72
CA VAL A 665 6.58 7.60 -1.24
C VAL A 665 7.96 7.22 -0.73
N ASN A 666 8.57 6.15 -1.25
CA ASN A 666 9.92 5.77 -0.84
C ASN A 666 11.00 6.74 -1.33
N ALA A 667 10.88 7.28 -2.54
CA ALA A 667 11.81 8.29 -3.03
C ALA A 667 11.79 9.52 -2.12
N VAL A 668 10.61 10.00 -1.72
CA VAL A 668 10.49 11.14 -0.80
C VAL A 668 11.03 10.79 0.59
N GLN A 669 10.72 9.60 1.11
CA GLN A 669 11.06 9.24 2.49
C GLN A 669 12.52 8.81 2.70
N PHE A 670 13.20 8.36 1.65
CA PHE A 670 14.56 7.82 1.70
C PHE A 670 15.51 8.44 0.68
N LEU A 671 15.16 8.46 -0.61
CA LEU A 671 16.07 8.98 -1.64
C LEU A 671 16.33 10.50 -1.47
N ARG A 672 15.30 11.29 -1.18
CA ARG A 672 15.42 12.73 -0.91
C ARG A 672 16.37 13.04 0.26
N PRO A 673 16.19 12.48 1.48
CA PRO A 673 17.13 12.74 2.57
C PRO A 673 18.54 12.21 2.29
N ALA A 674 18.69 11.13 1.50
CA ALA A 674 20.00 10.67 1.04
C ALA A 674 20.68 11.69 0.11
N ILE A 675 19.99 12.19 -0.92
CA ILE A 675 20.51 13.24 -1.82
C ILE A 675 20.88 14.48 -1.03
N GLN A 676 20.03 14.91 -0.09
CA GLN A 676 20.32 16.07 0.75
C GLN A 676 21.57 15.86 1.60
N ARG A 677 21.73 14.66 2.17
CA ARG A 677 22.90 14.29 2.97
C ARG A 677 24.19 14.25 2.13
N VAL A 678 24.12 13.69 0.92
CA VAL A 678 25.25 13.59 -0.01
C VAL A 678 25.67 14.98 -0.52
N GLY A 679 24.69 15.82 -0.88
CA GLY A 679 24.90 17.16 -1.45
C GLY A 679 25.03 18.30 -0.44
N HIS A 680 25.18 18.02 0.85
CA HIS A 680 25.24 19.03 1.93
C HIS A 680 24.02 19.96 2.01
N LEU A 681 22.87 19.55 1.47
CA LEU A 681 21.66 20.36 1.49
C LEU A 681 20.97 20.27 2.85
N PRO A 682 20.36 21.36 3.33
CA PRO A 682 19.61 21.35 4.58
C PRO A 682 18.41 20.42 4.48
N ARG A 683 18.12 19.73 5.59
CA ARG A 683 16.88 18.97 5.74
C ARG A 683 15.77 19.94 6.10
N VAL A 684 14.77 20.02 5.24
CA VAL A 684 13.57 20.82 5.47
C VAL A 684 12.40 19.86 5.60
N ASP A 685 11.64 20.01 6.68
CA ASP A 685 10.43 19.25 6.90
C ASP A 685 9.43 19.51 5.76
N HIS A 686 8.55 18.54 5.51
CA HIS A 686 7.48 18.75 4.53
C HIS A 686 6.55 19.84 5.04
N PRO A 687 6.22 20.86 4.22
CA PRO A 687 5.19 21.81 4.59
C PRO A 687 3.86 21.08 4.71
N THR A 688 3.12 21.47 5.73
CA THR A 688 1.83 20.87 6.07
C THR A 688 0.73 21.91 6.03
N THR A 689 -0.45 21.44 5.64
CA THR A 689 -1.71 22.21 5.71
C THR A 689 -2.61 21.50 6.72
N GLU A 690 -3.08 22.19 7.76
CA GLU A 690 -4.07 21.62 8.67
C GLU A 690 -5.43 21.52 7.98
N ALA A 691 -6.08 20.35 8.06
CA ALA A 691 -7.36 20.10 7.42
C ALA A 691 -8.25 19.21 8.30
N GLU A 692 -9.56 19.34 8.19
CA GLU A 692 -10.53 18.45 8.84
C GLU A 692 -10.76 17.20 7.97
N LEU A 693 -10.63 16.02 8.57
CA LEU A 693 -10.76 14.76 7.85
C LEU A 693 -12.22 14.42 7.49
N ALA A 694 -12.57 14.35 6.21
CA ALA A 694 -13.93 14.09 5.74
C ALA A 694 -14.48 12.69 6.11
N ARG A 695 -13.60 11.68 6.17
CA ARG A 695 -13.97 10.27 6.43
C ARG A 695 -12.84 9.53 7.12
N LYS A 696 -13.19 8.51 7.89
CA LYS A 696 -12.24 7.68 8.64
C LYS A 696 -11.10 7.18 7.74
N MET A 697 -9.87 7.35 8.21
CA MET A 697 -8.68 6.68 7.67
C MET A 697 -8.36 5.47 8.54
N THR A 698 -7.86 4.41 7.92
CA THR A 698 -7.42 3.19 8.63
C THR A 698 -5.94 2.95 8.36
N SER A 699 -5.24 2.45 9.36
CA SER A 699 -3.82 2.08 9.31
C SER A 699 -3.62 0.80 10.12
N GLU A 700 -2.63 0.00 9.72
CA GLU A 700 -2.24 -1.19 10.46
C GLU A 700 -1.31 -0.81 11.62
N PRO A 701 -1.52 -1.34 12.85
CA PRO A 701 -0.59 -1.15 13.95
C PRO A 701 0.85 -1.52 13.57
N GLY A 702 1.81 -0.68 13.97
CA GLY A 702 3.22 -0.90 13.70
C GLY A 702 3.66 -0.55 12.27
N THR A 703 2.78 0.03 11.44
CA THR A 703 3.10 0.47 10.08
C THR A 703 2.79 1.95 9.92
N ARG A 704 3.73 2.73 9.39
CA ARG A 704 3.51 4.14 9.07
C ARG A 704 2.78 4.25 7.73
N SER A 705 1.57 4.77 7.74
CA SER A 705 0.77 4.89 6.52
C SER A 705 0.82 6.30 5.93
N PHE A 706 1.02 6.39 4.63
CA PHE A 706 1.00 7.62 3.83
C PHE A 706 -0.28 7.61 3.01
N VAL A 707 -1.34 8.20 3.56
CA VAL A 707 -2.68 8.16 2.97
C VAL A 707 -2.88 9.40 2.11
N ARG A 708 -2.94 9.22 0.79
CA ARG A 708 -3.21 10.30 -0.18
C ARG A 708 -4.56 10.95 0.08
N VAL A 709 -4.61 12.28 0.04
CA VAL A 709 -5.82 13.09 0.24
C VAL A 709 -5.93 14.17 -0.84
N SER A 710 -7.16 14.56 -1.16
CA SER A 710 -7.46 15.83 -1.80
C SER A 710 -7.95 16.84 -0.75
N LEU A 711 -7.64 18.12 -0.97
CA LEU A 711 -8.09 19.23 -0.15
C LEU A 711 -9.21 19.97 -0.90
N ASP A 712 -10.37 20.06 -0.27
CA ASP A 712 -11.47 20.88 -0.75
C ASP A 712 -11.65 22.08 0.18
N GLU A 713 -11.70 23.30 -0.38
CA GLU A 713 -12.10 24.49 0.39
C GLU A 713 -13.55 24.32 0.87
N ARG A 714 -13.83 24.66 2.14
CA ARG A 714 -15.22 24.74 2.61
C ARG A 714 -15.91 25.83 1.80
N GLY A 715 -16.87 25.45 0.96
CA GLY A 715 -17.66 26.39 0.17
C GLY A 715 -18.24 27.48 1.08
N GLY A 716 -18.00 28.75 0.72
CA GLY A 716 -18.26 29.95 1.53
C GLY A 716 -19.72 30.22 1.87
N GLU A 717 -20.35 29.36 2.64
CA GLU A 717 -21.48 29.72 3.48
C GLU A 717 -20.91 30.14 4.85
N GLU A 718 -20.93 31.46 5.09
CA GLU A 718 -20.69 32.10 6.38
C GLU A 718 -21.46 31.33 7.47
N THR A 719 -20.77 30.41 8.12
CA THR A 719 -21.23 29.76 9.34
C THR A 719 -20.56 30.51 10.48
N ASP A 720 -21.34 30.87 11.51
CA ASP A 720 -20.94 31.60 12.72
C ASP A 720 -19.96 30.76 13.61
N GLY A 721 -18.87 30.26 13.03
CA GLY A 721 -17.86 29.42 13.67
C GLY A 721 -16.46 29.69 13.12
N ASP A 722 -15.51 29.88 14.03
CA ASP A 722 -14.11 30.31 13.84
C ASP A 722 -13.20 29.26 13.15
N ASP A 723 -13.73 28.41 12.26
CA ASP A 723 -12.98 27.28 11.70
C ASP A 723 -13.04 27.19 10.16
N ASP A 724 -12.17 27.98 9.53
CA ASP A 724 -11.97 28.12 8.07
C ASP A 724 -11.04 27.03 7.48
N ARG A 725 -10.81 25.91 8.20
CA ARG A 725 -9.90 24.85 7.73
C ARG A 725 -10.47 24.10 6.51
N PRO A 726 -9.63 23.75 5.52
CA PRO A 726 -10.04 22.93 4.38
C PRO A 726 -10.41 21.51 4.83
N VAL A 727 -11.15 20.81 3.99
CA VAL A 727 -11.58 19.43 4.23
C VAL A 727 -10.66 18.48 3.48
N ALA A 728 -10.01 17.56 4.19
CA ALA A 728 -9.17 16.52 3.62
C ALA A 728 -10.01 15.26 3.32
N THR A 729 -10.10 14.90 2.04
CA THR A 729 -10.78 13.68 1.59
C THR A 729 -9.75 12.64 1.15
N PRO A 730 -9.61 11.49 1.86
CA PRO A 730 -8.79 10.37 1.38
C PRO A 730 -9.19 9.98 -0.03
N THR A 731 -8.24 9.65 -0.90
CA THR A 731 -8.57 9.19 -2.25
C THR A 731 -9.24 7.80 -2.22
N ARG A 732 -10.21 7.54 -3.11
CA ARG A 732 -10.96 6.26 -3.16
C ARG A 732 -10.15 5.08 -3.72
N ALA A 733 -9.05 5.35 -4.40
CA ALA A 733 -8.15 4.35 -4.95
C ALA A 733 -7.05 4.00 -3.93
N SER A 734 -7.29 2.97 -3.10
CA SER A 734 -6.30 2.49 -2.13
C SER A 734 -5.11 1.76 -2.76
N GLY A 735 -5.19 1.38 -4.05
CA GLY A 735 -4.14 0.69 -4.78
C GLY A 735 -2.86 1.52 -4.95
N SER A 736 -1.71 0.88 -4.78
CA SER A 736 -0.36 1.45 -5.01
C SER A 736 -0.01 1.62 -6.49
N GLY A 737 -0.74 0.96 -7.40
CA GLY A 737 -0.51 1.01 -8.84
C GLY A 737 -1.23 2.13 -9.60
N VAL A 738 -2.09 2.93 -8.94
CA VAL A 738 -2.96 3.90 -9.62
C VAL A 738 -2.28 5.27 -9.69
N LEU A 739 -1.46 5.52 -10.73
CA LEU A 739 -0.72 6.78 -10.86
C LEU A 739 -1.63 8.03 -10.95
N SER A 740 -2.83 7.91 -11.51
CA SER A 740 -3.80 9.03 -11.56
C SER A 740 -4.22 9.51 -10.16
N SER A 741 -4.22 8.63 -9.16
CA SER A 741 -4.54 9.02 -7.78
C SER A 741 -3.45 9.83 -7.08
N VAL A 742 -2.26 9.87 -7.66
CA VAL A 742 -1.13 10.71 -7.22
C VAL A 742 -1.20 12.06 -7.91
N ALA A 743 -1.38 12.08 -9.23
CA ALA A 743 -1.48 13.32 -10.00
C ALA A 743 -2.68 14.20 -9.61
N LEU A 744 -3.67 13.62 -8.95
CA LEU A 744 -4.90 14.28 -8.53
C LEU A 744 -5.00 14.47 -6.99
N ALA A 745 -3.94 14.16 -6.25
CA ALA A 745 -3.88 14.36 -4.80
C ALA A 745 -3.13 15.65 -4.47
N ASP A 746 -3.62 16.41 -3.50
CA ASP A 746 -2.95 17.63 -3.01
C ASP A 746 -1.83 17.29 -2.01
N GLY A 747 -1.92 16.12 -1.36
CA GLY A 747 -1.01 15.71 -0.31
C GLY A 747 -1.21 14.29 0.17
N TRP A 748 -0.52 13.95 1.25
CA TRP A 748 -0.83 12.79 2.07
C TRP A 748 -0.95 13.17 3.55
N VAL A 749 -1.72 12.38 4.28
CA VAL A 749 -1.71 12.37 5.73
C VAL A 749 -0.84 11.21 6.19
N VAL A 750 0.09 11.51 7.07
CA VAL A 750 0.92 10.49 7.73
C VAL A 750 0.17 9.98 8.94
N VAL A 751 -0.13 8.68 8.96
CA VAL A 751 -0.59 7.97 10.16
C VAL A 751 0.63 7.32 10.82
N PRO A 752 1.03 7.76 12.02
CA PRO A 752 2.13 7.16 12.78
C PRO A 752 1.93 5.67 13.05
N GLU A 753 3.03 4.97 13.34
CA GLU A 753 3.05 3.51 13.57
C GLU A 753 2.24 3.11 14.82
N GLU A 754 2.02 4.05 15.74
CA GLU A 754 1.30 3.86 17.00
C GLU A 754 -0.23 3.97 16.85
N LEU A 755 -0.73 4.42 15.70
CA LEU A 755 -2.15 4.69 15.48
C LEU A 755 -2.76 3.74 14.44
N GLU A 756 -4.01 3.33 14.69
CA GLU A 756 -4.83 2.50 13.77
C GLU A 756 -5.54 3.33 12.69
N GLY A 757 -5.25 4.63 12.62
CA GLY A 757 -5.92 5.58 11.74
C GLY A 757 -6.46 6.80 12.48
N TYR A 758 -7.29 7.57 11.78
CA TYR A 758 -7.94 8.78 12.28
C TYR A 758 -9.43 8.71 11.98
N ASP A 759 -10.27 9.12 12.93
CA ASP A 759 -11.71 9.21 12.73
C ASP A 759 -12.09 10.45 11.90
N ALA A 760 -13.26 10.40 11.26
CA ALA A 760 -13.81 11.56 10.56
C ALA A 760 -14.01 12.74 11.52
N GLY A 761 -13.79 13.96 11.04
CA GLY A 761 -13.81 15.19 11.84
C GLY A 761 -12.51 15.48 12.61
N THR A 762 -11.52 14.58 12.57
CA THR A 762 -10.21 14.83 13.19
C THR A 762 -9.43 15.85 12.38
N THR A 763 -8.83 16.84 13.05
CA THR A 763 -7.85 17.73 12.40
C THR A 763 -6.55 16.96 12.14
N VAL A 764 -6.11 16.95 10.89
CA VAL A 764 -4.92 16.24 10.42
C VAL A 764 -3.99 17.20 9.67
N ALA A 765 -2.69 16.93 9.73
CA ALA A 765 -1.69 17.64 8.95
C ALA A 765 -1.53 16.94 7.59
N VAL A 766 -1.84 17.66 6.50
CA VAL A 766 -1.65 17.19 5.13
C VAL A 766 -0.29 17.66 4.64
N GLU A 767 0.64 16.74 4.43
CA GLU A 767 1.94 17.02 3.82
C GLU A 767 1.76 17.24 2.31
N ASN A 768 2.18 18.41 1.83
CA ASN A 768 1.95 18.82 0.44
C ASN A 768 2.78 17.95 -0.53
N TRP A 769 2.09 17.32 -1.49
CA TRP A 769 2.65 16.32 -2.40
C TRP A 769 3.65 16.91 -3.42
N GLU A 770 3.33 18.08 -3.99
CA GLU A 770 4.15 18.74 -5.03
C GLU A 770 5.06 19.85 -4.49
N TRP A 771 5.52 19.78 -3.25
CA TRP A 771 6.38 20.84 -2.73
C TRP A 771 7.81 20.81 -3.30
N SER A 772 8.29 21.96 -3.80
CA SER A 772 9.71 22.21 -4.14
C SER A 772 10.35 22.89 -2.95
N ALA A 773 11.35 22.23 -2.37
CA ALA A 773 12.29 22.87 -1.47
C ALA A 773 13.42 23.57 -2.23
#